data_AF-A0A0N0VE98-F1
#
_entry.id   AF-A0A0N0VE98-F1
#
_cell.length_a   1.000
_cell.length_b   1.000
_cell.length_c   1.000
_cell.angle_alpha   90.00
_cell.angle_beta   90.00
_cell.angle_gamma   90.00
#
_symmetry.space_group_name_H-M   'P 1'
#
loop_
_entity.id
_entity.type
_entity.pdbx_description
1 polymer ?
#
loop_
_entity_poly.entity_id
_entity_poly.type
_entity_poly.pdbx_seq_one_letter_code
_entity_poly.pdbx_strand_id
1 'polypeptide(L)'
;MRRGVAAAQATAAACVWAGRRSLHRHHSPDRTFSQEIQDRQNAFRWSNRHVFRPHQHFSYDPSNWSRTLEAKALQQHTLSLVERVKRTQEHAAERRANGAAMQQMSECASEPPTDPCVTTTDDDDVPSYFFSSTDTTAPSTSPPSDDVAAPHNSWEAVSLQELVDELQRLQQLLYSRRYAANASLARRTRQEEEHRIILLHLLERLSGAVLEETVTVDACAFGWFTLLRHVEPLVDAMVSAAQPMVTTQEAVQRVFVALQQGLLLPMTEGGVVYTSAAGGALSLEALVELLSVAASPFVRNCSDIFHVPAVPRIALEAYAEWISTAAHQRAREADDDDAEGSSALREWVAPTHLEAWATALRHLHHRGSAVGHLWPGLSLHVEHAALYVTRTLKSVTGVNLRGRVKESLQRSVRPSAQRASPEEDEEASGEPARVREPKAVVLDATAPPRGVQVAPTACDDVSRVLAASTAALQIVSELDGDVAAVSDERMLRPVTSCLLMTAQAPNYDLEGGVVVQWACTLLHTGALMLATSDTTTDAADNESRCGVHEALQRGGEDGVRLSLRFVLLLSRLSFHDVVDRPALGRLALLLSQWPLPACSAAKERAEWRRLRGLVMKALLDRLTCEDLAAAAAKVDGVSTWVETLAFGEYDGVVPLELWRAACQQWLPSHNSPISTPSAASSSSVPPACSPDVAHALLLLCARYIAREEASNVSAVANLHSLPIAERVAEGVQVFLHGRPGTTTALLQSADTWDAIQNEMPATLHALIGAMQAVVRREAAQAKVMHF
;
A
#
# COMPACT_ATOMS: atom_id res chain seq x y z
N MET A 1 -82.99 -10.83 -11.92
CA MET A 1 -83.79 -11.42 -10.81
C MET A 1 -82.86 -11.61 -9.61
N ARG A 2 -82.91 -10.72 -8.59
CA ARG A 2 -83.41 -10.98 -7.21
C ARG A 2 -82.81 -12.25 -6.58
N ARG A 3 -81.83 -12.13 -5.67
CA ARG A 3 -81.87 -12.15 -4.17
C ARG A 3 -80.98 -13.36 -3.76
N GLY A 4 -80.15 -13.41 -2.72
CA GLY A 4 -80.06 -12.65 -1.48
C GLY A 4 -79.99 -13.65 -0.30
N VAL A 5 -78.86 -13.65 0.41
CA VAL A 5 -78.67 -13.96 1.86
C VAL A 5 -78.53 -15.43 2.34
N ALA A 6 -77.57 -15.56 3.28
CA ALA A 6 -77.30 -16.57 4.33
C ALA A 6 -76.21 -17.60 3.97
N ALA A 7 -74.93 -17.46 4.39
CA ALA A 7 -74.38 -17.30 5.74
C ALA A 7 -74.81 -18.40 6.71
N ALA A 8 -74.11 -19.54 6.69
CA ALA A 8 -73.75 -20.38 7.84
C ALA A 8 -73.12 -21.69 7.33
N GLN A 9 -72.20 -22.25 8.10
CA GLN A 9 -71.60 -23.59 7.92
C GLN A 9 -70.34 -23.68 7.04
N ALA A 10 -69.29 -22.94 7.41
CA ALA A 10 -67.91 -23.40 7.17
C ALA A 10 -66.94 -22.93 8.27
N THR A 11 -67.44 -22.63 9.47
CA THR A 11 -66.68 -22.13 10.63
C THR A 11 -66.71 -23.08 11.83
N ALA A 12 -66.84 -24.39 11.61
CA ALA A 12 -66.93 -25.38 12.69
C ALA A 12 -65.85 -26.49 12.67
N ALA A 13 -64.93 -26.50 11.70
CA ALA A 13 -63.90 -27.55 11.60
C ALA A 13 -62.44 -27.05 11.71
N ALA A 14 -62.23 -25.76 12.01
CA ALA A 14 -60.90 -25.18 12.25
C ALA A 14 -60.68 -24.71 13.70
N CYS A 15 -61.54 -25.13 14.64
CA CYS A 15 -61.52 -24.67 16.03
C CYS A 15 -60.86 -25.61 17.05
N VAL A 16 -60.09 -26.62 16.63
CA VAL A 16 -59.49 -27.59 17.58
C VAL A 16 -57.95 -27.57 17.65
N TRP A 17 -57.27 -26.73 16.85
CA TRP A 17 -55.80 -26.58 16.93
C TRP A 17 -55.31 -25.13 17.04
N ALA A 18 -56.17 -24.22 17.52
CA ALA A 18 -55.73 -22.92 18.00
C ALA A 18 -55.43 -23.03 19.51
N GLY A 19 -54.23 -23.53 19.84
CA GLY A 19 -53.69 -23.33 21.18
C GLY A 19 -53.77 -21.84 21.51
N ARG A 20 -54.51 -21.50 22.58
CA ARG A 20 -54.58 -20.15 23.15
C ARG A 20 -53.16 -19.63 23.36
N ARG A 21 -52.59 -18.93 22.38
CA ARG A 21 -51.53 -17.96 22.65
C ARG A 21 -52.23 -16.79 23.31
N SER A 22 -52.30 -16.82 24.63
CA SER A 22 -52.53 -15.63 25.42
C SER A 22 -51.44 -14.63 25.01
N LEU A 23 -51.78 -13.69 24.12
CA LEU A 23 -51.03 -12.46 23.98
C LEU A 23 -51.14 -11.78 25.35
N HIS A 24 -50.16 -12.01 26.22
CA HIS A 24 -49.94 -11.20 27.41
C HIS A 24 -49.71 -9.77 26.93
N ARG A 25 -50.80 -9.01 26.76
CA ARG A 25 -50.71 -7.58 26.52
C ARG A 25 -50.37 -6.94 27.84
N HIS A 26 -49.21 -6.31 27.90
CA HIS A 26 -48.89 -5.40 29.00
C HIS A 26 -50.03 -4.36 29.09
N HIS A 27 -50.62 -4.20 30.26
CA HIS A 27 -51.60 -3.13 30.50
C HIS A 27 -50.82 -1.82 30.67
N SER A 28 -51.13 -0.81 29.84
CA SER A 28 -50.42 0.47 29.78
C SER A 28 -48.91 0.38 29.49
N PRO A 29 -48.48 -0.22 28.36
CA PRO A 29 -47.05 -0.28 28.05
C PRO A 29 -46.52 1.08 27.61
N ASP A 30 -45.29 1.41 28.03
CA ASP A 30 -44.58 2.62 27.61
C ASP A 30 -44.45 2.72 26.08
N ARG A 31 -44.42 1.57 25.40
CA ARG A 31 -44.32 1.45 23.94
C ARG A 31 -45.25 0.37 23.41
N THR A 32 -45.78 0.59 22.22
CA THR A 32 -46.56 -0.43 21.50
C THR A 32 -45.67 -1.60 21.07
N PHE A 33 -46.27 -2.77 20.80
CA PHE A 33 -45.53 -3.96 20.33
C PHE A 33 -44.66 -3.69 19.09
N SER A 34 -45.16 -2.89 18.14
CA SER A 34 -44.39 -2.49 16.95
C SER A 34 -43.19 -1.61 17.30
N GLN A 35 -43.35 -0.67 18.24
CA GLN A 35 -42.25 0.17 18.72
C GLN A 35 -41.23 -0.63 19.53
N GLU A 36 -41.67 -1.63 20.29
CA GLU A 36 -40.76 -2.53 21.01
C GLU A 36 -39.92 -3.37 20.04
N ILE A 37 -40.52 -3.91 18.96
CA ILE A 37 -39.76 -4.58 17.90
C ILE A 37 -38.77 -3.61 17.25
N GLN A 38 -39.21 -2.39 16.96
CA GLN A 38 -38.35 -1.37 16.38
C GLN A 38 -37.16 -1.04 17.30
N ASP A 39 -37.36 -0.95 18.60
CA ASP A 39 -36.28 -0.74 19.57
C ASP A 39 -35.31 -1.93 19.62
N ARG A 40 -35.82 -3.16 19.60
CA ARG A 40 -34.99 -4.37 19.55
C ARG A 40 -34.15 -4.42 18.27
N GLN A 41 -34.70 -3.99 17.14
CA GLN A 41 -33.98 -3.91 15.87
C GLN A 41 -32.94 -2.79 15.88
N ASN A 42 -33.31 -1.59 16.39
CA ASN A 42 -32.42 -0.43 16.48
C ASN A 42 -31.34 -0.57 17.57
N ALA A 43 -31.50 -1.51 18.51
CA ALA A 43 -30.47 -1.82 19.50
C ALA A 43 -29.20 -2.44 18.88
N PHE A 44 -29.31 -3.01 17.67
CA PHE A 44 -28.15 -3.51 16.94
C PHE A 44 -27.19 -2.37 16.59
N ARG A 45 -25.92 -2.52 16.96
CA ARG A 45 -24.85 -1.58 16.62
C ARG A 45 -23.74 -2.29 15.87
N TRP A 46 -23.67 -2.03 14.57
CA TRP A 46 -22.67 -2.64 13.69
C TRP A 46 -21.23 -2.38 14.18
N SER A 47 -20.93 -1.13 14.55
CA SER A 47 -19.59 -0.73 15.06
C SER A 47 -19.18 -1.37 16.38
N ASN A 48 -20.13 -1.90 17.17
CA ASN A 48 -19.81 -2.65 18.39
C ASN A 48 -19.46 -4.12 18.07
N ARG A 49 -20.09 -4.70 17.04
CA ARG A 49 -19.91 -6.11 16.66
C ARG A 49 -18.68 -6.31 15.78
N HIS A 50 -18.46 -5.42 14.82
CA HIS A 50 -17.38 -5.53 13.84
C HIS A 50 -16.16 -4.66 14.20
N VAL A 51 -15.05 -4.87 13.50
CA VAL A 51 -13.89 -3.97 13.50
C VAL A 51 -13.90 -3.21 12.19
N PHE A 52 -13.97 -1.89 12.27
CA PHE A 52 -13.80 -0.99 11.13
C PHE A 52 -12.41 -0.38 11.21
N ARG A 53 -11.70 -0.33 10.09
CA ARG A 53 -10.33 0.18 10.00
C ARG A 53 -10.30 1.51 9.24
N PRO A 54 -9.35 2.42 9.53
CA PRO A 54 -9.37 3.77 8.98
C PRO A 54 -9.42 3.83 7.45
N HIS A 55 -8.58 3.06 6.76
CA HIS A 55 -8.55 2.99 5.29
C HIS A 55 -9.88 2.58 4.63
N GLN A 56 -10.79 1.94 5.38
CA GLN A 56 -12.09 1.51 4.86
C GLN A 56 -13.05 2.68 4.67
N HIS A 57 -12.83 3.83 5.32
CA HIS A 57 -13.65 5.04 5.13
C HIS A 57 -13.71 5.51 3.67
N PHE A 58 -12.71 5.18 2.86
CA PHE A 58 -12.60 5.64 1.48
C PHE A 58 -13.10 4.63 0.44
N SER A 59 -13.40 3.40 0.85
CA SER A 59 -13.70 2.32 -0.11
C SER A 59 -14.89 1.44 0.29
N TYR A 60 -15.32 1.49 1.55
CA TYR A 60 -16.31 0.55 2.07
C TYR A 60 -17.29 1.22 3.03
N ASP A 61 -18.59 1.15 2.70
CA ASP A 61 -19.68 1.57 3.59
C ASP A 61 -20.63 0.40 3.90
N PRO A 62 -20.42 -0.34 5.01
CA PRO A 62 -21.29 -1.43 5.42
C PRO A 62 -22.66 -0.95 5.95
N SER A 63 -22.83 0.36 6.14
CA SER A 63 -23.97 0.96 6.82
C SER A 63 -24.85 1.84 5.93
N ASN A 64 -24.55 1.93 4.62
CA ASN A 64 -25.13 2.91 3.71
C ASN A 64 -26.66 3.05 3.83
N TRP A 65 -27.40 1.95 3.70
CA TRP A 65 -28.87 1.98 3.80
C TRP A 65 -29.36 2.24 5.23
N SER A 66 -28.86 1.47 6.21
CA SER A 66 -29.31 1.60 7.61
C SER A 66 -29.06 2.99 8.19
N ARG A 67 -27.88 3.58 7.93
CA ARG A 67 -27.51 4.93 8.37
C ARG A 67 -28.36 5.98 7.67
N THR A 68 -28.60 5.83 6.36
CA THR A 68 -29.43 6.78 5.61
C THR A 68 -30.88 6.76 6.09
N LEU A 69 -31.42 5.59 6.44
CA LEU A 69 -32.74 5.46 7.04
C LEU A 69 -32.79 6.08 8.44
N GLU A 70 -31.78 5.83 9.28
CA GLU A 70 -31.66 6.46 10.61
C GLU A 70 -31.56 7.99 10.48
N ALA A 71 -30.75 8.51 9.56
CA ALA A 71 -30.61 9.94 9.31
C ALA A 71 -31.94 10.57 8.84
N LYS A 72 -32.68 9.91 7.93
CA LYS A 72 -34.01 10.36 7.51
C LYS A 72 -35.00 10.37 8.69
N ALA A 73 -34.98 9.36 9.55
CA ALA A 73 -35.83 9.32 10.74
C ALA A 73 -35.46 10.42 11.75
N LEU A 74 -34.16 10.69 11.94
CA LEU A 74 -33.69 11.79 12.80
C LEU A 74 -34.06 13.16 12.23
N GLN A 75 -34.01 13.35 10.91
CA GLN A 75 -34.42 14.58 10.24
C GLN A 75 -35.93 14.86 10.34
N GLN A 76 -36.76 13.83 10.50
CA GLN A 76 -38.20 14.00 10.76
C GLN A 76 -38.49 14.61 12.14
N HIS A 77 -37.51 14.61 13.06
CA HIS A 77 -37.65 15.18 14.39
C HIS A 77 -36.85 16.48 14.53
N THR A 78 -37.53 17.58 14.86
CA THR A 78 -36.88 18.87 15.15
C THR A 78 -36.48 18.95 16.63
N LEU A 79 -35.23 19.33 16.88
CA LEU A 79 -34.69 19.53 18.23
C LEU A 79 -34.42 21.02 18.47
N SER A 80 -35.30 21.66 19.26
CA SER A 80 -35.24 23.11 19.52
C SER A 80 -33.93 23.60 20.14
N LEU A 81 -33.19 22.73 20.83
CA LEU A 81 -31.86 23.04 21.34
C LEU A 81 -30.84 23.15 20.20
N VAL A 82 -30.84 22.19 19.27
CA VAL A 82 -29.90 22.17 18.14
C VAL A 82 -30.15 23.37 17.24
N GLU A 83 -31.41 23.72 16.98
CA GLU A 83 -31.76 24.92 16.19
C GLU A 83 -31.26 26.22 16.83
N ARG A 84 -31.43 26.37 18.15
CA ARG A 84 -30.94 27.56 18.87
C ARG A 84 -29.42 27.64 18.85
N VAL A 85 -28.73 26.53 19.10
CA VAL A 85 -27.26 26.48 19.04
C VAL A 85 -26.77 26.82 17.63
N LYS A 86 -27.38 26.25 16.60
CA LYS A 86 -27.02 26.53 15.20
C LYS A 86 -27.20 28.02 14.88
N ARG A 87 -28.35 28.62 15.21
CA ARG A 87 -28.59 30.06 15.00
C ARG A 87 -27.59 30.93 15.75
N THR A 88 -27.23 30.58 16.99
CA THR A 88 -26.21 31.35 17.72
C THR A 88 -24.82 31.25 17.10
N GLN A 89 -24.47 30.10 16.53
CA GLN A 89 -23.21 29.90 15.81
C GLN A 89 -23.21 30.68 14.48
N GLU A 90 -24.31 30.63 13.72
CA GLU A 90 -24.51 31.40 12.48
C GLU A 90 -24.38 32.91 12.77
N HIS A 91 -25.09 33.44 13.77
CA HIS A 91 -24.96 34.85 14.15
C HIS A 91 -23.58 35.23 14.70
N ALA A 92 -22.84 34.29 15.30
CA ALA A 92 -21.46 34.55 15.73
C ALA A 92 -20.51 34.59 14.52
N ALA A 93 -20.70 33.69 13.54
CA ALA A 93 -19.94 33.68 12.29
C ALA A 93 -20.22 34.95 11.47
N GLU A 94 -21.48 35.34 11.29
CA GLU A 94 -21.89 36.58 10.62
C GLU A 94 -21.25 37.81 11.27
N ARG A 95 -21.25 37.89 12.61
CA ARG A 95 -20.61 38.99 13.34
C ARG A 95 -19.10 39.03 13.14
N ARG A 96 -18.43 37.87 13.11
CA ARG A 96 -16.98 37.80 12.82
C ARG A 96 -16.68 38.22 11.38
N ALA A 97 -17.44 37.71 10.42
CA ALA A 97 -17.28 38.07 9.01
C ALA A 97 -17.50 39.57 8.78
N ASN A 98 -18.57 40.14 9.37
CA ASN A 98 -18.84 41.57 9.30
C ASN A 98 -17.74 42.41 10.00
N GLY A 99 -17.21 41.93 11.13
CA GLY A 99 -16.07 42.56 11.81
C GLY A 99 -14.80 42.58 10.96
N ALA A 100 -14.45 41.45 10.33
CA ALA A 100 -13.32 41.34 9.41
C ALA A 100 -13.50 42.24 8.17
N ALA A 101 -14.69 42.27 7.58
CA ALA A 101 -15.01 43.15 6.45
C ALA A 101 -14.92 44.64 6.82
N MET A 102 -15.33 45.03 8.03
CA MET A 102 -15.18 46.41 8.50
C MET A 102 -13.72 46.78 8.82
N GLN A 103 -12.90 45.83 9.26
CA GLN A 103 -11.45 46.04 9.44
C GLN A 103 -10.73 46.20 8.11
N GLN A 104 -11.04 45.36 7.11
CA GLN A 104 -10.51 45.53 5.74
C GLN A 104 -10.93 46.85 5.10
N MET A 105 -12.18 47.30 5.32
CA MET A 105 -12.62 48.63 4.86
C MET A 105 -11.94 49.80 5.61
N SER A 106 -11.54 49.59 6.86
CA SER A 106 -10.80 50.60 7.63
C SER A 106 -9.31 50.66 7.24
N GLU A 107 -8.72 49.55 6.80
CA GLU A 107 -7.34 49.49 6.30
C GLU A 107 -7.23 50.04 4.86
N CYS A 108 -8.22 49.77 3.99
CA CYS A 108 -8.33 50.35 2.63
C CYS A 108 -8.55 51.87 2.60
N ALA A 109 -8.86 52.52 3.71
CA ALA A 109 -9.00 53.99 3.78
C ALA A 109 -7.64 54.72 3.92
N SER A 110 -6.52 53.99 4.01
CA SER A 110 -5.18 54.53 4.30
C SER A 110 -4.18 54.45 3.14
N GLU A 111 -4.54 53.89 1.98
CA GLU A 111 -3.64 53.79 0.82
C GLU A 111 -4.26 54.38 -0.45
N PRO A 112 -3.49 55.12 -1.29
CA PRO A 112 -3.97 55.64 -2.56
C PRO A 112 -4.08 54.51 -3.60
N PRO A 113 -4.94 54.67 -4.62
CA PRO A 113 -5.39 53.57 -5.45
C PRO A 113 -4.28 53.12 -6.41
N THR A 114 -3.99 51.82 -6.40
CA THR A 114 -3.35 51.13 -7.53
C THR A 114 -4.34 50.10 -8.05
N ASP A 115 -4.50 50.04 -9.38
CA ASP A 115 -5.58 49.39 -10.11
C ASP A 115 -5.95 47.98 -9.65
N PRO A 116 -7.25 47.64 -9.48
CA PRO A 116 -7.67 46.29 -9.16
C PRO A 116 -7.76 45.44 -10.44
N CYS A 117 -6.80 44.53 -10.60
CA CYS A 117 -6.99 43.34 -11.42
C CYS A 117 -8.03 42.45 -10.72
N VAL A 118 -9.14 42.18 -11.39
CA VAL A 118 -10.21 41.31 -10.91
C VAL A 118 -9.72 39.87 -10.97
N THR A 119 -9.33 39.32 -9.82
CA THR A 119 -9.30 37.87 -9.59
C THR A 119 -10.56 37.50 -8.82
N THR A 120 -11.57 37.03 -9.54
CA THR A 120 -12.68 36.28 -8.96
C THR A 120 -12.11 35.01 -8.34
N THR A 121 -12.08 34.97 -7.02
CA THR A 121 -11.91 33.76 -6.23
C THR A 121 -13.25 33.07 -6.20
N ASP A 122 -13.51 32.23 -7.21
CA ASP A 122 -14.61 31.27 -7.17
C ASP A 122 -14.10 29.95 -6.57
N ASP A 123 -14.98 29.41 -5.74
CA ASP A 123 -14.89 28.22 -4.90
C ASP A 123 -14.25 26.98 -5.54
N ASP A 124 -13.47 26.26 -4.74
CA ASP A 124 -13.28 24.80 -4.72
C ASP A 124 -13.76 24.02 -5.98
N ASP A 125 -12.95 24.05 -7.05
CA ASP A 125 -13.07 23.11 -8.17
C ASP A 125 -12.54 21.72 -7.77
N VAL A 126 -13.34 21.01 -6.97
CA VAL A 126 -13.30 19.55 -6.93
C VAL A 126 -14.20 19.05 -8.05
N PRO A 127 -13.70 18.30 -9.06
CA PRO A 127 -14.57 17.78 -10.11
C PRO A 127 -15.59 16.78 -9.53
N SER A 128 -16.79 17.27 -9.23
CA SER A 128 -17.94 16.46 -8.83
C SER A 128 -18.54 15.79 -10.06
N TYR A 129 -17.82 14.85 -10.67
CA TYR A 129 -18.30 14.16 -11.87
C TYR A 129 -17.92 12.67 -11.91
N PHE A 130 -18.01 11.94 -10.79
CA PHE A 130 -17.84 10.48 -10.85
C PHE A 130 -18.81 9.64 -10.00
N PHE A 131 -19.62 10.25 -9.12
CA PHE A 131 -20.58 9.51 -8.29
C PHE A 131 -21.96 10.16 -8.27
N SER A 132 -22.64 10.27 -9.43
CA SER A 132 -24.10 10.40 -9.42
C SER A 132 -24.72 9.06 -9.85
N SER A 133 -25.34 8.40 -8.88
CA SER A 133 -26.10 7.17 -9.06
C SER A 133 -27.54 7.55 -9.39
N THR A 134 -27.86 7.79 -10.66
CA THR A 134 -29.25 7.86 -11.12
C THR A 134 -29.36 7.34 -12.54
N ASP A 135 -29.62 6.03 -12.63
CA ASP A 135 -30.37 5.45 -13.74
C ASP A 135 -31.80 6.02 -13.70
N THR A 136 -32.16 6.88 -14.64
CA THR A 136 -33.57 7.03 -15.02
C THR A 136 -33.68 7.37 -16.49
N THR A 137 -34.39 6.51 -17.20
CA THR A 137 -34.75 6.52 -18.60
C THR A 137 -35.70 7.69 -18.95
N ALA A 138 -35.20 8.70 -19.66
CA ALA A 138 -35.96 9.52 -20.62
C ALA A 138 -35.00 10.44 -21.42
N PRO A 139 -35.20 10.64 -22.74
CA PRO A 139 -34.31 11.43 -23.57
C PRO A 139 -34.58 12.92 -23.38
N SER A 140 -33.69 13.62 -22.68
CA SER A 140 -33.67 15.08 -22.64
C SER A 140 -32.74 15.60 -23.73
N THR A 141 -33.33 16.29 -24.70
CA THR A 141 -32.66 17.05 -25.75
C THR A 141 -31.94 18.26 -25.16
N SER A 142 -30.67 18.09 -24.84
CA SER A 142 -29.66 19.13 -24.79
C SER A 142 -28.33 18.47 -25.16
N PRO A 143 -27.63 18.93 -26.21
CA PRO A 143 -26.36 18.31 -26.57
C PRO A 143 -25.37 18.53 -25.41
N PRO A 144 -24.51 17.54 -25.11
CA PRO A 144 -23.32 17.82 -24.31
C PRO A 144 -22.55 18.93 -25.02
N SER A 145 -22.10 19.93 -24.26
CA SER A 145 -21.18 20.94 -24.77
C SER A 145 -20.05 20.24 -25.50
N ASP A 146 -19.96 20.47 -26.80
CA ASP A 146 -18.81 20.11 -27.62
C ASP A 146 -17.62 20.89 -27.05
N ASP A 147 -16.87 20.28 -26.14
CA ASP A 147 -15.49 20.70 -25.87
C ASP A 147 -14.68 20.32 -27.11
N VAL A 148 -14.67 21.29 -28.01
CA VAL A 148 -13.90 21.36 -29.25
C VAL A 148 -12.48 20.90 -28.97
N ALA A 149 -12.04 19.87 -29.69
CA ALA A 149 -10.64 19.51 -29.81
C ALA A 149 -9.83 20.80 -30.09
N ALA A 150 -9.02 21.22 -29.12
CA ALA A 150 -8.12 22.33 -29.33
C ALA A 150 -7.22 21.96 -30.52
N PRO A 151 -7.16 22.77 -31.59
CA PRO A 151 -6.33 22.46 -32.74
C PRO A 151 -4.87 22.35 -32.30
N HIS A 152 -4.07 21.53 -32.98
CA HIS A 152 -2.64 21.27 -32.67
C HIS A 152 -1.77 22.54 -32.47
N ASN A 153 -2.24 23.73 -32.88
CA ASN A 153 -1.56 25.02 -32.71
C ASN A 153 -1.95 25.77 -31.41
N SER A 154 -2.81 25.22 -30.55
CA SER A 154 -3.28 25.93 -29.35
C SER A 154 -2.22 26.05 -28.26
N TRP A 155 -1.18 25.21 -28.26
CA TRP A 155 -0.16 25.14 -27.20
C TRP A 155 1.07 26.02 -27.44
N GLU A 156 1.25 26.58 -28.65
CA GLU A 156 2.39 27.44 -28.98
C GLU A 156 2.36 28.77 -28.19
N ALA A 157 1.16 29.30 -27.92
CA ALA A 157 0.94 30.59 -27.27
C ALA A 157 0.70 30.54 -25.75
N VAL A 158 0.63 29.34 -25.16
CA VAL A 158 0.33 29.10 -23.73
C VAL A 158 1.55 29.45 -22.87
N SER A 159 1.40 29.84 -21.60
CA SER A 159 2.56 30.13 -20.73
C SER A 159 3.35 28.86 -20.38
N LEU A 160 4.63 29.00 -19.96
CA LEU A 160 5.42 27.84 -19.51
C LEU A 160 4.78 27.18 -18.27
N GLN A 161 4.22 28.00 -17.37
CA GLN A 161 3.56 27.51 -16.15
C GLN A 161 2.35 26.64 -16.49
N GLU A 162 1.45 27.11 -17.35
CA GLU A 162 0.27 26.35 -17.77
C GLU A 162 0.63 25.04 -18.48
N LEU A 163 1.71 25.03 -19.29
CA LEU A 163 2.20 23.79 -19.92
C LEU A 163 2.64 22.76 -18.88
N VAL A 164 3.37 23.19 -17.84
CA VAL A 164 3.84 22.29 -16.79
C VAL A 164 2.69 21.84 -15.88
N ASP A 165 1.78 22.73 -15.51
CA ASP A 165 0.60 22.40 -14.71
C ASP A 165 -0.28 21.36 -15.43
N GLU A 166 -0.50 21.55 -16.73
CA GLU A 166 -1.26 20.61 -17.54
C GLU A 166 -0.54 19.26 -17.68
N LEU A 167 0.80 19.28 -17.85
CA LEU A 167 1.60 18.07 -17.88
C LEU A 167 1.50 17.30 -16.55
N GLN A 168 1.54 17.99 -15.41
CA GLN A 168 1.37 17.37 -14.10
C GLN A 168 -0.04 16.81 -13.90
N ARG A 169 -1.07 17.52 -14.36
CA ARG A 169 -2.46 17.06 -14.35
C ARG A 169 -2.61 15.78 -15.18
N LEU A 170 -2.09 15.76 -16.41
CA LEU A 170 -2.12 14.59 -17.28
C LEU A 170 -1.32 13.42 -16.69
N GLN A 171 -0.18 13.70 -16.06
CA GLN A 171 0.60 12.69 -15.35
C GLN A 171 -0.24 12.02 -14.25
N GLN A 172 -0.94 12.80 -13.43
CA GLN A 172 -1.81 12.24 -12.40
C GLN A 172 -2.92 11.38 -13.02
N LEU A 173 -3.57 11.87 -14.08
CA LEU A 173 -4.68 11.14 -14.72
C LEU A 173 -4.24 9.84 -15.42
N LEU A 174 -3.07 9.84 -16.05
CA LEU A 174 -2.55 8.70 -16.81
C LEU A 174 -1.91 7.64 -15.91
N TYR A 175 -1.13 8.08 -14.91
CA TYR A 175 -0.25 7.18 -14.15
C TYR A 175 -0.71 6.93 -12.71
N SER A 176 -1.56 7.78 -12.12
CA SER A 176 -2.08 7.49 -10.77
C SER A 176 -3.08 6.35 -10.78
N ARG A 177 -2.89 5.40 -9.86
CA ARG A 177 -3.81 4.28 -9.65
C ARG A 177 -5.24 4.75 -9.33
N ARG A 178 -5.40 5.90 -8.67
CA ARG A 178 -6.70 6.49 -8.32
C ARG A 178 -7.58 6.73 -9.56
N TYR A 179 -6.96 7.12 -10.68
CA TYR A 179 -7.66 7.55 -11.90
C TYR A 179 -7.54 6.54 -13.04
N ALA A 180 -6.37 5.92 -13.20
CA ALA A 180 -6.03 5.09 -14.36
C ALA A 180 -6.98 3.90 -14.56
N ALA A 181 -7.52 3.31 -13.48
CA ALA A 181 -8.43 2.17 -13.55
C ALA A 181 -9.85 2.53 -14.03
N ASN A 182 -10.25 3.80 -13.91
CA ASN A 182 -11.62 4.25 -14.17
C ASN A 182 -11.77 4.99 -15.52
N ALA A 183 -10.65 5.31 -16.18
CA ALA A 183 -10.68 5.96 -17.49
C ALA A 183 -11.04 4.95 -18.60
N SER A 184 -11.96 5.33 -19.49
CA SER A 184 -12.23 4.54 -20.70
C SER A 184 -11.01 4.54 -21.61
N LEU A 185 -10.81 3.46 -22.39
CA LEU A 185 -9.68 3.35 -23.32
C LEU A 185 -9.62 4.54 -24.30
N ALA A 186 -10.77 5.01 -24.80
CA ALA A 186 -10.84 6.16 -25.70
C ALA A 186 -10.44 7.48 -25.02
N ARG A 187 -10.76 7.67 -23.74
CA ARG A 187 -10.32 8.83 -22.96
C ARG A 187 -8.82 8.77 -22.74
N ARG A 188 -8.31 7.59 -22.38
CA ARG A 188 -6.88 7.36 -22.17
C ARG A 188 -6.06 7.65 -23.42
N THR A 189 -6.48 7.19 -24.60
CA THR A 189 -5.77 7.48 -25.86
C THR A 189 -5.72 8.96 -26.19
N ARG A 190 -6.77 9.73 -25.87
CA ARG A 190 -6.76 11.20 -26.05
C ARG A 190 -5.77 11.87 -25.11
N GLN A 191 -5.81 11.48 -23.83
CA GLN A 191 -4.90 12.00 -22.81
C GLN A 191 -3.43 11.65 -23.12
N GLU A 192 -3.16 10.45 -23.64
CA GLU A 192 -1.81 10.05 -24.08
C GLU A 192 -1.33 10.89 -25.26
N GLU A 193 -2.21 11.26 -26.19
CA GLU A 193 -1.86 12.12 -27.32
C GLU A 193 -1.60 13.57 -26.88
N GLU A 194 -2.48 14.14 -26.04
CA GLU A 194 -2.28 15.46 -25.43
C GLU A 194 -0.96 15.51 -24.65
N HIS A 195 -0.66 14.46 -23.87
CA HIS A 195 0.58 14.32 -23.12
C HIS A 195 1.81 14.35 -24.04
N ARG A 196 1.79 13.63 -25.16
CA ARG A 196 2.89 13.65 -26.15
C ARG A 196 3.10 15.04 -26.75
N ILE A 197 2.01 15.71 -27.13
CA ILE A 197 2.06 17.05 -27.71
C ILE A 197 2.70 18.04 -26.74
N ILE A 198 2.26 18.03 -25.48
CA ILE A 198 2.77 18.94 -24.44
C ILE A 198 4.25 18.67 -24.15
N LEU A 199 4.68 17.40 -24.11
CA LEU A 199 6.09 17.05 -23.91
C LEU A 199 7.00 17.61 -25.01
N LEU A 200 6.57 17.53 -26.28
CA LEU A 200 7.34 18.08 -27.41
C LEU A 200 7.45 19.61 -27.33
N HIS A 201 6.34 20.30 -27.04
CA HIS A 201 6.33 21.76 -26.88
C HIS A 201 7.20 22.21 -25.70
N LEU A 202 7.18 21.47 -24.59
CA LEU A 202 8.01 21.76 -23.43
C LEU A 202 9.50 21.61 -23.76
N LEU A 203 9.89 20.54 -24.48
CA LEU A 203 11.27 20.36 -24.94
C LEU A 203 11.71 21.51 -25.86
N GLU A 204 10.89 21.88 -26.83
CA GLU A 204 11.20 22.98 -27.76
C GLU A 204 11.44 24.30 -27.00
N ARG A 205 10.56 24.63 -26.06
CA ARG A 205 10.70 25.84 -25.24
C ARG A 205 11.94 25.83 -24.36
N LEU A 206 12.22 24.71 -23.69
CA LEU A 206 13.41 24.59 -22.83
C LEU A 206 14.69 24.58 -23.66
N SER A 207 14.67 24.04 -24.88
CA SER A 207 15.85 24.02 -25.77
C SER A 207 16.22 25.42 -26.31
N GLY A 208 15.24 26.30 -26.47
CA GLY A 208 15.44 27.69 -26.89
C GLY A 208 15.63 28.68 -25.74
N ALA A 209 15.53 28.23 -24.49
CA ALA A 209 15.58 29.11 -23.33
C ALA A 209 17.01 29.55 -22.99
N VAL A 210 17.16 30.84 -22.71
CA VAL A 210 18.35 31.47 -22.14
C VAL A 210 18.05 31.85 -20.69
N LEU A 211 18.82 31.29 -19.75
CA LEU A 211 18.67 31.52 -18.31
C LEU A 211 18.85 33.00 -17.95
N GLU A 212 18.00 33.49 -17.04
CA GLU A 212 17.94 34.89 -16.54
C GLU A 212 17.53 35.95 -17.59
N GLU A 213 17.53 35.61 -18.88
CA GLU A 213 17.07 36.51 -19.94
C GLU A 213 15.62 36.21 -20.36
N THR A 214 15.33 34.92 -20.58
CA THR A 214 14.03 34.45 -21.11
C THR A 214 13.28 33.55 -20.13
N VAL A 215 14.01 32.90 -19.22
CA VAL A 215 13.43 32.03 -18.19
C VAL A 215 14.26 32.14 -16.90
N THR A 216 13.61 32.12 -15.75
CA THR A 216 14.29 32.04 -14.45
C THR A 216 14.93 30.68 -14.25
N VAL A 217 15.98 30.59 -13.41
CA VAL A 217 16.61 29.30 -13.07
C VAL A 217 15.60 28.30 -12.49
N ASP A 218 14.73 28.74 -11.56
CA ASP A 218 13.71 27.88 -10.92
C ASP A 218 12.75 27.27 -11.96
N ALA A 219 12.15 28.10 -12.82
CA ALA A 219 11.26 27.58 -13.86
C ALA A 219 11.96 26.66 -14.88
N CYS A 220 13.25 26.91 -15.19
CA CYS A 220 14.03 26.03 -16.05
C CYS A 220 14.33 24.68 -15.35
N ALA A 221 14.72 24.71 -14.08
CA ALA A 221 14.96 23.52 -13.26
C ALA A 221 13.71 22.66 -13.16
N PHE A 222 12.56 23.26 -12.86
CA PHE A 222 11.28 22.57 -12.76
C PHE A 222 10.80 22.01 -14.10
N GLY A 223 11.00 22.76 -15.19
CA GLY A 223 10.70 22.31 -16.55
C GLY A 223 11.51 21.07 -16.92
N TRP A 224 12.83 21.09 -16.75
CA TRP A 224 13.70 19.94 -17.02
C TRP A 224 13.45 18.76 -16.06
N PHE A 225 13.18 19.05 -14.79
CA PHE A 225 12.81 18.04 -13.80
C PHE A 225 11.54 17.30 -14.21
N THR A 226 10.51 18.04 -14.63
CA THR A 226 9.24 17.45 -15.09
C THR A 226 9.45 16.69 -16.40
N LEU A 227 10.20 17.26 -17.36
CA LEU A 227 10.49 16.62 -18.65
C LEU A 227 11.24 15.29 -18.48
N LEU A 228 12.27 15.24 -17.61
CA LEU A 228 13.07 14.03 -17.41
C LEU A 228 12.30 12.89 -16.75
N ARG A 229 11.28 13.18 -15.93
CA ARG A 229 10.38 12.16 -15.41
C ARG A 229 9.58 11.45 -16.50
N HIS A 230 9.46 12.08 -17.68
CA HIS A 230 8.73 11.59 -18.85
C HIS A 230 9.64 11.38 -20.08
N VAL A 231 10.93 11.12 -19.86
CA VAL A 231 11.92 11.02 -20.95
C VAL A 231 11.61 9.89 -21.95
N GLU A 232 11.09 8.75 -21.48
CA GLU A 232 10.71 7.64 -22.35
C GLU A 232 9.51 8.01 -23.25
N PRO A 233 8.36 8.48 -22.73
CA PRO A 233 7.28 9.01 -23.55
C PRO A 233 7.69 10.15 -24.49
N LEU A 234 8.62 11.02 -24.07
CA LEU A 234 9.15 12.10 -24.90
C LEU A 234 9.94 11.56 -26.09
N VAL A 235 10.86 10.62 -25.85
CA VAL A 235 11.66 10.01 -26.92
C VAL A 235 10.77 9.29 -27.92
N ASP A 236 9.76 8.56 -27.45
CA ASP A 236 8.78 7.90 -28.32
C ASP A 236 7.99 8.91 -29.17
N ALA A 237 7.59 10.04 -28.57
CA ALA A 237 6.92 11.13 -29.28
C ALA A 237 7.83 11.74 -30.36
N MET A 238 9.11 11.97 -30.07
CA MET A 238 10.08 12.51 -31.03
C MET A 238 10.31 11.56 -32.21
N VAL A 239 10.46 10.26 -31.95
CA VAL A 239 10.64 9.25 -33.01
C VAL A 239 9.39 9.15 -33.89
N SER A 240 8.21 9.27 -33.30
CA SER A 240 6.93 9.17 -34.02
C SER A 240 6.60 10.42 -34.84
N ALA A 241 6.98 11.61 -34.35
CA ALA A 241 6.66 12.90 -34.97
C ALA A 241 7.65 13.33 -36.07
N ALA A 242 8.89 12.84 -36.05
CA ALA A 242 9.95 13.38 -36.88
C ALA A 242 9.87 12.98 -38.37
N GLN A 243 10.04 13.97 -39.25
CA GLN A 243 10.31 13.80 -40.68
C GLN A 243 11.58 14.60 -41.07
N PRO A 244 12.68 13.98 -41.54
CA PRO A 244 12.89 12.54 -41.76
C PRO A 244 12.89 11.73 -40.44
N MET A 245 12.69 10.40 -40.53
CA MET A 245 12.68 9.49 -39.37
C MET A 245 13.95 9.68 -38.53
N VAL A 246 13.77 9.99 -37.25
CA VAL A 246 14.83 10.12 -36.26
C VAL A 246 14.94 8.80 -35.52
N THR A 247 16.16 8.30 -35.34
CA THR A 247 16.36 7.06 -34.56
C THR A 247 16.20 7.34 -33.07
N THR A 248 15.86 6.32 -32.26
CA THR A 248 15.77 6.46 -30.79
C THR A 248 17.06 7.04 -30.20
N GLN A 249 18.22 6.64 -30.71
CA GLN A 249 19.51 7.16 -30.26
C GLN A 249 19.70 8.64 -30.59
N GLU A 250 19.30 9.09 -31.78
CA GLU A 250 19.35 10.51 -32.16
C GLU A 250 18.39 11.35 -31.32
N ALA A 251 17.18 10.86 -31.04
CA ALA A 251 16.22 11.54 -30.17
C ALA A 251 16.79 11.72 -28.75
N VAL A 252 17.34 10.64 -28.17
CA VAL A 252 18.03 10.68 -26.87
C VAL A 252 19.19 11.68 -26.88
N GLN A 253 20.01 11.68 -27.94
CA GLN A 253 21.12 12.63 -28.07
C GLN A 253 20.64 14.08 -28.12
N ARG A 254 19.57 14.39 -28.86
CA ARG A 254 19.00 15.74 -28.92
C ARG A 254 18.51 16.23 -27.56
N VAL A 255 17.75 15.40 -26.84
CA VAL A 255 17.29 15.72 -25.49
C VAL A 255 18.47 15.97 -24.57
N PHE A 256 19.49 15.11 -24.63
CA PHE A 256 20.67 15.24 -23.79
C PHE A 256 21.51 16.50 -24.11
N VAL A 257 21.70 16.84 -25.37
CA VAL A 257 22.43 18.06 -25.78
C VAL A 257 21.67 19.32 -25.33
N ALA A 258 20.35 19.35 -25.50
CA ALA A 258 19.52 20.47 -25.04
C ALA A 258 19.59 20.62 -23.52
N LEU A 259 19.49 19.52 -22.77
CA LEU A 259 19.64 19.52 -21.31
C LEU A 259 21.05 19.98 -20.89
N GLN A 260 22.07 19.55 -21.62
CA GLN A 260 23.44 19.90 -21.30
C GLN A 260 23.68 21.41 -21.43
N GLN A 261 23.22 22.00 -22.53
CA GLN A 261 23.38 23.43 -22.80
C GLN A 261 22.50 24.29 -21.89
N GLY A 262 21.24 23.88 -21.71
CA GLY A 262 20.25 24.64 -20.96
C GLY A 262 20.39 24.58 -19.45
N LEU A 263 20.97 23.51 -18.88
CA LEU A 263 21.02 23.31 -17.44
C LEU A 263 22.34 22.75 -16.91
N LEU A 264 22.88 21.65 -17.45
CA LEU A 264 24.02 20.96 -16.82
C LEU A 264 25.33 21.75 -16.89
N LEU A 265 25.61 22.43 -18.01
CA LEU A 265 26.81 23.24 -18.13
C LEU A 265 26.77 24.47 -17.20
N PRO A 266 25.66 25.24 -17.13
CA PRO A 266 25.48 26.30 -16.12
C PRO A 266 25.58 25.85 -14.66
N MET A 267 25.35 24.57 -14.36
CA MET A 267 25.48 24.00 -13.00
C MET A 267 26.93 23.75 -12.58
N THR A 268 27.90 23.81 -13.49
CA THR A 268 29.32 23.61 -13.14
C THR A 268 29.90 24.83 -12.43
N GLU A 269 31.01 24.64 -11.70
CA GLU A 269 31.65 25.70 -10.92
C GLU A 269 31.94 26.95 -11.77
N GLY A 270 31.51 28.12 -11.29
CA GLY A 270 31.61 29.39 -12.02
C GLY A 270 30.48 29.65 -13.03
N GLY A 271 29.59 28.69 -13.26
CA GLY A 271 28.36 28.87 -14.04
C GLY A 271 27.27 29.61 -13.27
N VAL A 272 26.33 30.22 -14.00
CA VAL A 272 25.26 31.07 -13.45
C VAL A 272 24.43 30.32 -12.39
N VAL A 273 24.03 29.08 -12.68
CA VAL A 273 23.22 28.26 -11.76
C VAL A 273 24.03 27.92 -10.49
N TYR A 274 25.30 27.56 -10.65
CA TYR A 274 26.18 27.28 -9.51
C TYR A 274 26.36 28.50 -8.62
N THR A 275 26.56 29.69 -9.19
CA THR A 275 26.72 30.93 -8.42
C THR A 275 25.43 31.31 -7.68
N SER A 276 24.26 31.13 -8.30
CA SER A 276 22.96 31.40 -7.66
C SER A 276 22.70 30.42 -6.51
N ALA A 277 23.02 29.14 -6.70
CA ALA A 277 22.89 28.11 -5.67
C ALA A 277 23.83 28.37 -4.48
N ALA A 278 25.11 28.64 -4.74
CA ALA A 278 26.10 28.95 -3.72
C ALA A 278 25.79 30.25 -2.95
N GLY A 279 25.16 31.22 -3.62
CA GLY A 279 24.70 32.46 -3.02
C GLY A 279 23.40 32.35 -2.22
N GLY A 280 22.74 31.19 -2.21
CA GLY A 280 21.46 30.98 -1.51
C GLY A 280 20.27 31.68 -2.18
N ALA A 281 20.36 32.02 -3.47
CA ALA A 281 19.31 32.72 -4.20
C ALA A 281 18.19 31.77 -4.71
N LEU A 282 18.48 30.47 -4.81
CA LEU A 282 17.53 29.47 -5.32
C LEU A 282 16.63 28.93 -4.21
N SER A 283 15.40 28.58 -4.58
CA SER A 283 14.47 27.85 -3.70
C SER A 283 14.99 26.43 -3.38
N LEU A 284 14.51 25.85 -2.28
CA LEU A 284 14.82 24.46 -1.93
C LEU A 284 14.36 23.50 -3.03
N GLU A 285 13.18 23.76 -3.59
CA GLU A 285 12.58 23.03 -4.70
C GLU A 285 13.51 23.03 -5.92
N ALA A 286 13.98 24.21 -6.35
CA ALA A 286 14.91 24.33 -7.47
C ALA A 286 16.23 23.58 -7.21
N LEU A 287 16.79 23.68 -6.00
CA LEU A 287 18.01 22.93 -5.65
C LEU A 287 17.80 21.40 -5.77
N VAL A 288 16.67 20.90 -5.27
CA VAL A 288 16.30 19.48 -5.37
C VAL A 288 16.11 19.05 -6.81
N GLU A 289 15.43 19.85 -7.62
CA GLU A 289 15.17 19.61 -9.03
C GLU A 289 16.48 19.52 -9.82
N LEU A 290 17.39 20.48 -9.62
CA LEU A 290 18.72 20.51 -10.22
C LEU A 290 19.52 19.25 -9.87
N LEU A 291 19.57 18.89 -8.57
CA LEU A 291 20.29 17.70 -8.13
C LEU A 291 19.67 16.42 -8.71
N SER A 292 18.34 16.32 -8.72
CA SER A 292 17.61 15.18 -9.27
C SER A 292 17.89 15.00 -10.76
N VAL A 293 17.88 16.09 -11.52
CA VAL A 293 18.19 16.08 -12.96
C VAL A 293 19.63 15.61 -13.19
N ALA A 294 20.60 16.22 -12.51
CA ALA A 294 22.02 15.92 -12.73
C ALA A 294 22.45 14.54 -12.19
N ALA A 295 21.83 14.05 -11.11
CA ALA A 295 22.09 12.72 -10.54
C ALA A 295 21.35 11.59 -11.28
N SER A 296 20.47 11.92 -12.23
CA SER A 296 19.64 10.92 -12.93
C SER A 296 20.47 9.85 -13.65
N PRO A 297 19.98 8.60 -13.75
CA PRO A 297 20.60 7.57 -14.57
C PRO A 297 20.67 7.96 -16.05
N PHE A 298 19.69 8.72 -16.55
CA PHE A 298 19.66 9.21 -17.93
C PHE A 298 20.89 10.06 -18.26
N VAL A 299 21.17 11.10 -17.45
CA VAL A 299 22.31 12.00 -17.66
C VAL A 299 23.63 11.24 -17.64
N ARG A 300 23.79 10.31 -16.68
CA ARG A 300 25.00 9.48 -16.57
C ARG A 300 25.19 8.59 -17.79
N ASN A 301 24.17 7.82 -18.16
CA ASN A 301 24.30 6.87 -19.26
C ASN A 301 24.57 7.63 -20.58
N CYS A 302 23.96 8.80 -20.78
CA CYS A 302 24.22 9.64 -21.94
C CYS A 302 25.63 10.26 -21.91
N SER A 303 26.12 10.75 -20.77
CA SER A 303 27.49 11.26 -20.67
C SER A 303 28.53 10.19 -21.03
N ASP A 304 28.30 8.95 -20.58
CA ASP A 304 29.19 7.82 -20.84
C ASP A 304 29.15 7.41 -22.33
N ILE A 305 27.96 7.28 -22.91
CA ILE A 305 27.75 6.84 -24.30
C ILE A 305 28.23 7.89 -25.32
N PHE A 306 27.96 9.17 -25.07
CA PHE A 306 28.29 10.25 -26.01
C PHE A 306 29.65 10.91 -25.73
N HIS A 307 30.36 10.46 -24.69
CA HIS A 307 31.66 11.01 -24.27
C HIS A 307 31.62 12.52 -24.00
N VAL A 308 30.57 12.96 -23.33
CA VAL A 308 30.30 14.36 -23.01
C VAL A 308 30.45 14.55 -21.50
N PRO A 309 31.21 15.57 -21.03
CA PRO A 309 31.43 15.76 -19.60
C PRO A 309 30.11 16.10 -18.87
N ALA A 310 29.79 15.29 -17.85
CA ALA A 310 28.71 15.56 -16.91
C ALA A 310 29.14 16.56 -15.82
N VAL A 311 28.19 17.00 -14.99
CA VAL A 311 28.47 17.85 -13.82
C VAL A 311 29.48 17.14 -12.90
N PRO A 312 30.59 17.81 -12.50
CA PRO A 312 31.58 17.22 -11.62
C PRO A 312 30.99 16.74 -10.30
N ARG A 313 31.48 15.59 -9.79
CA ARG A 313 30.96 14.98 -8.56
C ARG A 313 31.02 15.91 -7.34
N ILE A 314 32.11 16.68 -7.22
CA ILE A 314 32.31 17.66 -6.13
C ILE A 314 31.21 18.73 -6.15
N ALA A 315 30.78 19.17 -7.34
CA ALA A 315 29.69 20.14 -7.46
C ALA A 315 28.37 19.51 -7.00
N LEU A 316 28.08 18.27 -7.39
CA LEU A 316 26.87 17.55 -6.96
C LEU A 316 26.83 17.32 -5.43
N GLU A 317 27.98 17.02 -4.82
CA GLU A 317 28.12 16.92 -3.37
C GLU A 317 27.80 18.29 -2.70
N ALA A 318 28.26 19.41 -3.27
CA ALA A 318 27.92 20.74 -2.77
C ALA A 318 26.40 21.06 -2.87
N TYR A 319 25.74 20.73 -3.99
CA TYR A 319 24.29 20.87 -4.10
C TYR A 319 23.54 20.05 -3.04
N ALA A 320 23.98 18.83 -2.76
CA ALA A 320 23.39 17.99 -1.72
C ALA A 320 23.50 18.62 -0.32
N GLU A 321 24.63 19.25 -0.01
CA GLU A 321 24.84 20.00 1.24
C GLU A 321 23.94 21.23 1.34
N TRP A 322 23.81 21.99 0.25
CA TRP A 322 22.94 23.17 0.21
C TRP A 322 21.47 22.81 0.39
N ILE A 323 21.01 21.73 -0.25
CA ILE A 323 19.65 21.20 -0.05
C ILE A 323 19.44 20.84 1.42
N SER A 324 20.36 20.08 2.02
CA SER A 324 20.26 19.70 3.42
C SER A 324 20.19 20.94 4.31
N THR A 325 21.05 21.93 4.09
CA THR A 325 21.10 23.17 4.88
C THR A 325 19.79 23.96 4.75
N ALA A 326 19.30 24.16 3.53
CA ALA A 326 18.05 24.88 3.27
C ALA A 326 16.82 24.16 3.83
N ALA A 327 16.78 22.82 3.76
CA ALA A 327 15.71 22.02 4.33
C ALA A 327 15.67 22.12 5.87
N HIS A 328 16.82 22.03 6.54
CA HIS A 328 16.91 22.23 7.99
C HIS A 328 16.53 23.65 8.41
N GLN A 329 16.89 24.65 7.62
CA GLN A 329 16.51 26.03 7.91
C GLN A 329 14.99 26.21 7.84
N ARG A 330 14.34 25.69 6.78
CA ARG A 330 12.89 25.72 6.63
C ARG A 330 12.14 24.98 7.75
N ALA A 331 12.68 23.83 8.19
CA ALA A 331 12.11 23.09 9.31
C ALA A 331 12.14 23.91 10.61
N ARG A 332 13.24 24.64 10.88
CA ARG A 332 13.35 25.52 12.06
C ARG A 332 12.39 26.70 11.99
N GLU A 333 12.28 27.35 10.83
CA GLU A 333 11.35 28.46 10.62
C GLU A 333 9.90 28.03 10.87
N ALA A 334 9.53 26.81 10.45
CA ALA A 334 8.20 26.27 10.73
C ALA A 334 7.96 25.98 12.23
N ASP A 335 8.97 25.52 12.96
CA ASP A 335 8.87 25.27 14.41
C ASP A 335 8.71 26.58 15.20
N ASP A 336 9.36 27.67 14.76
CA ASP A 336 9.24 28.99 15.38
C ASP A 336 7.83 29.60 15.16
N ASP A 337 7.26 29.46 13.95
CA ASP A 337 5.89 29.90 13.64
C ASP A 337 4.83 29.14 14.47
N ASP A 338 5.03 27.83 14.69
CA ASP A 338 4.13 27.00 15.52
C ASP A 338 4.09 27.47 16.98
N ALA A 339 5.19 28.04 17.50
CA ALA A 339 5.25 28.62 18.84
C ALA A 339 4.45 29.94 18.96
N GLU A 340 4.24 30.66 17.86
CA GLU A 340 3.44 31.89 17.80
C GLU A 340 1.93 31.65 17.67
N GLY A 341 1.49 30.39 17.62
CA GLY A 341 0.10 30.00 17.82
C GLY A 341 -0.66 29.55 16.58
N SER A 342 0.01 29.36 15.42
CA SER A 342 -0.59 28.67 14.27
C SER A 342 -0.54 27.16 14.49
N SER A 343 -1.53 26.55 15.15
CA SER A 343 -1.49 25.11 15.49
C SER A 343 -1.65 24.13 14.31
N ALA A 344 -1.38 24.55 13.07
CA ALA A 344 -1.56 23.76 11.87
C ALA A 344 -0.20 23.26 11.38
N LEU A 345 0.04 21.94 11.49
CA LEU A 345 1.25 21.31 10.97
C LEU A 345 1.40 21.64 9.48
N ARG A 346 2.42 22.43 9.15
CA ARG A 346 2.74 22.85 7.80
C ARG A 346 3.61 21.80 7.10
N GLU A 347 3.41 21.63 5.81
CA GLU A 347 4.30 20.83 4.97
C GLU A 347 5.66 21.52 4.81
N TRP A 348 6.76 20.81 5.11
CA TRP A 348 8.12 21.33 4.95
C TRP A 348 8.65 21.21 3.52
N VAL A 349 8.43 20.04 2.91
CA VAL A 349 8.89 19.68 1.56
C VAL A 349 7.80 18.84 0.92
N ALA A 350 7.40 19.18 -0.30
CA ALA A 350 6.41 18.41 -1.05
C ALA A 350 6.90 16.97 -1.29
N PRO A 351 6.04 15.93 -1.20
CA PRO A 351 6.39 14.54 -1.44
C PRO A 351 7.16 14.30 -2.75
N THR A 352 6.82 15.05 -3.80
CA THR A 352 7.53 15.14 -5.08
C THR A 352 9.02 15.39 -4.93
N HIS A 353 9.35 16.49 -4.25
CA HIS A 353 10.71 16.94 -4.08
C HIS A 353 11.43 16.07 -3.05
N LEU A 354 10.72 15.59 -2.02
CA LEU A 354 11.30 14.66 -1.05
C LEU A 354 11.74 13.33 -1.70
N GLU A 355 10.92 12.77 -2.58
CA GLU A 355 11.26 11.59 -3.38
C GLU A 355 12.46 11.86 -4.30
N ALA A 356 12.44 12.98 -5.02
CA ALA A 356 13.52 13.40 -5.91
C ALA A 356 14.84 13.57 -5.15
N TRP A 357 14.80 14.21 -3.98
CA TRP A 357 15.97 14.40 -3.11
C TRP A 357 16.52 13.05 -2.62
N ALA A 358 15.66 12.18 -2.07
CA ALA A 358 16.08 10.88 -1.55
C ALA A 358 16.69 9.98 -2.64
N THR A 359 16.07 9.95 -3.82
CA THR A 359 16.55 9.16 -4.96
C THR A 359 17.85 9.71 -5.53
N ALA A 360 18.01 11.03 -5.62
CA ALA A 360 19.25 11.67 -6.04
C ALA A 360 20.41 11.37 -5.07
N LEU A 361 20.17 11.50 -3.75
CA LEU A 361 21.16 11.15 -2.73
C LEU A 361 21.58 9.68 -2.83
N ARG A 362 20.62 8.77 -3.02
CA ARG A 362 20.92 7.34 -3.23
C ARG A 362 21.80 7.14 -4.46
N HIS A 363 21.48 7.78 -5.58
CA HIS A 363 22.28 7.68 -6.80
C HIS A 363 23.69 8.23 -6.63
N LEU A 364 23.88 9.30 -5.85
CA LEU A 364 25.20 9.81 -5.51
C LEU A 364 25.97 8.86 -4.58
N HIS A 365 25.31 8.29 -3.58
CA HIS A 365 25.90 7.34 -2.65
C HIS A 365 26.42 6.09 -3.38
N HIS A 366 25.62 5.50 -4.27
CA HIS A 366 26.03 4.35 -5.10
C HIS A 366 27.23 4.66 -6.02
N ARG A 367 27.49 5.94 -6.32
CA ARG A 367 28.66 6.39 -7.09
C ARG A 367 29.89 6.66 -6.21
N GLY A 368 29.84 6.27 -4.94
CA GLY A 368 30.89 6.47 -3.95
C GLY A 368 30.99 7.91 -3.45
N SER A 369 29.96 8.74 -3.65
CA SER A 369 29.93 10.14 -3.16
C SER A 369 29.85 10.17 -1.64
N ALA A 370 30.57 11.11 -1.01
CA ALA A 370 30.60 11.25 0.43
C ALA A 370 29.35 11.97 0.96
N VAL A 371 28.16 11.43 0.67
CA VAL A 371 26.85 12.01 1.03
C VAL A 371 26.12 11.23 2.11
N GLY A 372 26.73 10.15 2.62
CA GLY A 372 26.12 9.26 3.61
C GLY A 372 25.78 9.96 4.94
N HIS A 373 26.54 11.00 5.31
CA HIS A 373 26.28 11.79 6.53
C HIS A 373 25.03 12.67 6.44
N LEU A 374 24.46 12.89 5.25
CA LEU A 374 23.22 13.65 5.04
C LEU A 374 21.97 12.84 5.38
N TRP A 375 22.13 11.52 5.54
CA TRP A 375 21.06 10.58 5.85
C TRP A 375 20.14 11.01 7.02
N PRO A 376 20.66 11.43 8.20
CA PRO A 376 19.80 11.77 9.34
C PRO A 376 18.88 12.97 9.08
N GLY A 377 19.33 13.92 8.26
CA GLY A 377 18.50 15.05 7.84
C GLY A 377 17.37 14.60 6.93
N LEU A 378 17.67 13.76 5.95
CA LEU A 378 16.67 13.18 5.04
C LEU A 378 15.62 12.36 5.81
N SER A 379 16.05 11.52 6.76
CA SER A 379 15.15 10.65 7.51
C SER A 379 14.14 11.43 8.36
N LEU A 380 14.56 12.57 8.95
CA LEU A 380 13.67 13.49 9.65
C LEU A 380 12.59 14.06 8.72
N HIS A 381 12.95 14.44 7.50
CA HIS A 381 11.99 14.98 6.53
C HIS A 381 11.01 13.91 6.03
N VAL A 382 11.46 12.66 5.87
CA VAL A 382 10.59 11.51 5.58
C VAL A 382 9.61 11.25 6.73
N GLU A 383 10.08 11.28 7.98
CA GLU A 383 9.23 11.16 9.16
C GLU A 383 8.17 12.27 9.18
N HIS A 384 8.58 13.52 8.99
CA HIS A 384 7.69 14.66 8.99
C HIS A 384 6.63 14.57 7.88
N ALA A 385 7.02 14.26 6.64
CA ALA A 385 6.08 14.11 5.53
C ALA A 385 5.05 13.00 5.79
N ALA A 386 5.48 11.86 6.33
CA ALA A 386 4.56 10.77 6.70
C ALA A 386 3.59 11.20 7.82
N LEU A 387 4.05 11.97 8.82
CA LEU A 387 3.20 12.54 9.87
C LEU A 387 2.20 13.55 9.33
N TYR A 388 2.63 14.42 8.41
CA TYR A 388 1.77 15.39 7.74
C TYR A 388 0.62 14.69 7.00
N VAL A 389 0.93 13.77 6.09
CA VAL A 389 -0.06 12.97 5.36
C VAL A 389 -0.99 12.21 6.33
N THR A 390 -0.43 11.63 7.39
CA THR A 390 -1.22 10.95 8.43
C THR A 390 -2.23 11.88 9.11
N ARG A 391 -1.84 13.11 9.45
CA ARG A 391 -2.72 14.10 10.10
C ARG A 391 -3.81 14.55 9.13
N THR A 392 -3.47 14.82 7.88
CA THR A 392 -4.42 15.20 6.83
C THR A 392 -5.48 14.10 6.64
N LEU A 393 -5.09 12.83 6.58
CA LEU A 393 -6.04 11.71 6.49
C LEU A 393 -6.87 11.53 7.78
N LYS A 394 -6.26 11.72 8.96
CA LYS A 394 -6.96 11.66 10.26
C LYS A 394 -7.99 12.75 10.45
N SER A 395 -7.93 13.86 9.72
CA SER A 395 -9.01 14.86 9.71
C SER A 395 -10.36 14.25 9.29
N VAL A 396 -10.32 13.23 8.43
CA VAL A 396 -11.49 12.50 7.92
C VAL A 396 -11.77 11.22 8.72
N THR A 397 -10.74 10.42 9.01
CA THR A 397 -10.89 9.09 9.64
C THR A 397 -10.92 9.13 11.17
N GLY A 398 -10.56 10.27 11.77
CA GLY A 398 -10.34 10.43 13.20
C GLY A 398 -11.61 10.29 14.03
N VAL A 399 -11.45 9.83 15.28
CA VAL A 399 -12.57 9.66 16.21
C VAL A 399 -13.21 11.02 16.56
N ASN A 400 -14.52 11.13 16.35
CA ASN A 400 -15.30 12.31 16.72
C ASN A 400 -15.34 12.55 18.23
N LEU A 401 -15.70 13.78 18.63
CA LEU A 401 -15.78 14.19 20.03
C LEU A 401 -16.58 13.21 20.92
N ARG A 402 -17.73 12.73 20.45
CA ARG A 402 -18.54 11.70 21.15
C ARG A 402 -17.79 10.38 21.34
N GLY A 403 -17.02 9.96 20.35
CA GLY A 403 -16.16 8.77 20.42
C GLY A 403 -14.98 8.99 21.37
N ARG A 404 -14.34 10.16 21.33
CA ARG A 404 -13.26 10.54 22.26
C ARG A 404 -13.73 10.53 23.71
N VAL A 405 -14.91 11.08 23.99
CA VAL A 405 -15.52 11.04 25.33
C VAL A 405 -15.83 9.60 25.75
N LYS A 406 -16.43 8.78 24.87
CA LYS A 406 -16.70 7.37 25.15
C LYS A 406 -15.42 6.60 25.45
N GLU A 407 -14.38 6.76 24.64
CA GLU A 407 -13.08 6.12 24.86
C GLU A 407 -12.42 6.60 26.15
N SER A 408 -12.45 7.91 26.42
CA SER A 408 -11.91 8.49 27.64
C SER A 408 -12.61 7.93 28.88
N LEU A 409 -13.94 7.84 28.86
CA LEU A 409 -14.73 7.23 29.93
C LEU A 409 -14.48 5.72 30.05
N GLN A 410 -14.33 5.00 28.94
CA GLN A 410 -13.99 3.58 28.98
C GLN A 410 -12.57 3.32 29.51
N ARG A 411 -11.63 4.23 29.25
CA ARG A 411 -10.27 4.19 29.80
C ARG A 411 -10.25 4.56 31.28
N SER A 412 -11.06 5.51 31.73
CA SER A 412 -11.12 5.95 33.13
C SER A 412 -11.93 5.00 34.03
N VAL A 413 -12.91 4.28 33.48
CA VAL A 413 -13.74 3.32 34.21
C VAL A 413 -13.11 1.92 34.27
N ARG A 414 -11.96 1.67 33.61
CA ARG A 414 -11.14 0.49 33.92
C ARG A 414 -10.52 0.68 35.29
N PRO A 415 -10.92 -0.08 36.33
CA PRO A 415 -10.31 0.06 37.64
C PRO A 415 -8.83 -0.32 37.53
N SER A 416 -7.99 0.43 38.23
CA SER A 416 -6.56 0.19 38.43
C SER A 416 -6.20 -1.18 39.05
N ALA A 417 -7.15 -2.11 39.15
CA ALA A 417 -6.99 -3.43 39.76
C ALA A 417 -6.61 -4.55 38.76
N GLN A 418 -6.65 -4.31 37.44
CA GLN A 418 -6.24 -5.32 36.43
C GLN A 418 -4.76 -5.23 36.01
N ARG A 419 -3.88 -4.79 36.92
CA ARG A 419 -2.42 -4.90 36.76
C ARG A 419 -1.80 -6.09 37.51
N ALA A 420 -2.62 -6.91 38.16
CA ALA A 420 -2.20 -8.18 38.73
C ALA A 420 -3.16 -9.29 38.26
N SER A 421 -2.60 -10.32 37.62
CA SER A 421 -3.25 -11.55 37.12
C SER A 421 -4.17 -11.42 35.88
N PRO A 422 -3.87 -12.12 34.76
CA PRO A 422 -4.73 -12.15 33.57
C PRO A 422 -5.68 -13.37 33.52
N GLU A 423 -6.06 -13.99 34.65
CA GLU A 423 -6.83 -15.26 34.59
C GLU A 423 -8.22 -15.32 35.27
N GLU A 424 -8.70 -14.34 36.06
CA GLU A 424 -9.94 -14.60 36.86
C GLU A 424 -11.14 -13.65 36.67
N ASP A 425 -11.08 -12.64 35.80
CA ASP A 425 -12.17 -11.64 35.69
C ASP A 425 -13.12 -11.82 34.48
N GLU A 426 -13.37 -13.07 34.02
CA GLU A 426 -14.47 -13.36 33.08
C GLU A 426 -15.77 -13.86 33.75
N GLU A 427 -15.85 -13.96 35.09
CA GLU A 427 -17.02 -14.55 35.78
C GLU A 427 -18.13 -13.57 36.24
N ALA A 428 -18.00 -12.25 36.06
CA ALA A 428 -18.99 -11.29 36.59
C ALA A 428 -20.02 -10.73 35.58
N SER A 429 -20.27 -11.42 34.46
CA SER A 429 -21.47 -11.16 33.65
C SER A 429 -22.11 -12.48 33.23
N GLY A 430 -23.21 -12.84 33.90
CA GLY A 430 -23.95 -14.09 33.70
C GLY A 430 -24.65 -14.20 32.34
N GLU A 431 -23.89 -14.19 31.24
CA GLU A 431 -24.30 -14.74 29.96
C GLU A 431 -23.48 -16.00 29.69
N PRO A 432 -24.10 -17.15 29.34
CA PRO A 432 -23.35 -18.38 29.08
C PRO A 432 -22.36 -18.16 27.93
N ALA A 433 -21.16 -18.71 28.11
CA ALA A 433 -20.03 -18.70 27.19
C ALA A 433 -20.40 -19.27 25.80
N ARG A 434 -21.09 -18.46 24.99
CA ARG A 434 -21.07 -18.63 23.53
C ARG A 434 -19.64 -18.35 23.12
N VAL A 435 -18.97 -19.36 22.57
CA VAL A 435 -17.70 -19.30 21.84
C VAL A 435 -17.58 -17.92 21.18
N ARG A 436 -16.87 -16.99 21.83
CA ARG A 436 -16.65 -15.66 21.26
C ARG A 436 -15.63 -15.90 20.15
N GLU A 437 -16.10 -15.85 18.91
CA GLU A 437 -15.23 -15.94 17.73
C GLU A 437 -14.04 -14.97 17.90
N PRO A 438 -12.82 -15.39 17.52
CA PRO A 438 -11.65 -14.55 17.65
C PRO A 438 -11.85 -13.27 16.82
N LYS A 439 -12.06 -12.15 17.51
CA LYS A 439 -12.23 -10.82 16.90
C LYS A 439 -10.86 -10.28 16.48
N ALA A 440 -10.77 -9.74 15.27
CA ALA A 440 -9.56 -9.11 14.76
C ALA A 440 -9.05 -8.00 15.72
N VAL A 441 -7.72 -7.86 15.81
CA VAL A 441 -7.09 -6.85 16.67
C VAL A 441 -7.27 -5.45 16.08
N VAL A 442 -7.71 -4.52 16.93
CA VAL A 442 -7.84 -3.09 16.58
C VAL A 442 -6.47 -2.44 16.75
N LEU A 443 -5.86 -2.02 15.65
CA LEU A 443 -4.54 -1.36 15.64
C LEU A 443 -4.67 0.16 15.81
N ASP A 444 -5.64 0.76 15.11
CA ASP A 444 -5.86 2.21 15.12
C ASP A 444 -7.34 2.51 15.39
N ALA A 445 -7.60 3.40 16.36
CA ALA A 445 -8.94 3.87 16.64
C ALA A 445 -9.44 4.80 15.53
N THR A 446 -10.69 4.62 15.11
CA THR A 446 -11.28 5.37 13.99
C THR A 446 -12.77 5.61 14.21
N ALA A 447 -13.34 6.56 13.48
CA ALA A 447 -14.77 6.85 13.54
C ALA A 447 -15.59 5.64 13.04
N PRO A 448 -16.87 5.51 13.44
CA PRO A 448 -17.77 4.56 12.79
C PRO A 448 -17.99 4.93 11.31
N PRO A 449 -18.39 3.98 10.44
CA PRO A 449 -18.59 4.23 9.01
C PRO A 449 -19.65 5.33 8.76
N ARG A 450 -19.30 6.30 7.91
CA ARG A 450 -20.09 7.53 7.63
C ARG A 450 -20.44 7.74 6.16
N GLY A 451 -20.10 6.77 5.32
CA GLY A 451 -20.14 6.92 3.88
C GLY A 451 -18.73 6.85 3.34
N VAL A 452 -18.64 6.53 2.05
CA VAL A 452 -17.38 6.64 1.32
C VAL A 452 -16.96 8.11 1.33
N GLN A 453 -15.78 8.38 1.88
CA GLN A 453 -15.18 9.72 1.93
C GLN A 453 -14.19 9.88 0.77
N VAL A 454 -13.97 11.13 0.37
CA VAL A 454 -12.88 11.47 -0.57
C VAL A 454 -11.61 11.71 0.25
N ALA A 455 -10.48 11.19 -0.24
CA ALA A 455 -9.20 11.42 0.40
C ALA A 455 -8.74 12.87 0.16
N PRO A 456 -8.40 13.64 1.22
CA PRO A 456 -7.96 15.03 1.10
C PRO A 456 -6.51 15.18 0.59
N THR A 457 -5.77 14.09 0.48
CA THR A 457 -4.37 14.06 0.00
C THR A 457 -4.31 13.97 -1.52
N ALA A 458 -3.20 14.41 -2.11
CA ALA A 458 -2.95 14.18 -3.52
C ALA A 458 -2.84 12.66 -3.79
N CYS A 459 -3.00 12.28 -5.04
CA CYS A 459 -3.16 10.89 -5.45
C CYS A 459 -1.91 10.02 -5.32
N ASP A 460 -0.76 10.64 -5.08
CA ASP A 460 0.57 10.06 -5.13
C ASP A 460 1.44 10.41 -3.92
N ASP A 461 0.97 11.25 -3.00
CA ASP A 461 1.68 11.61 -1.76
C ASP A 461 2.20 10.37 -1.02
N VAL A 462 1.34 9.37 -0.84
CA VAL A 462 1.67 8.14 -0.12
C VAL A 462 2.75 7.35 -0.85
N SER A 463 2.65 7.20 -2.18
CA SER A 463 3.65 6.51 -2.99
C SER A 463 4.99 7.25 -2.97
N ARG A 464 4.99 8.58 -3.10
CA ARG A 464 6.22 9.39 -3.11
C ARG A 464 6.94 9.37 -1.76
N VAL A 465 6.20 9.45 -0.65
CA VAL A 465 6.78 9.29 0.71
C VAL A 465 7.37 7.89 0.92
N LEU A 466 6.70 6.83 0.46
CA LEU A 466 7.23 5.46 0.55
C LEU A 466 8.46 5.25 -0.35
N ALA A 467 8.48 5.83 -1.55
CA ALA A 467 9.64 5.80 -2.44
C ALA A 467 10.84 6.55 -1.83
N ALA A 468 10.59 7.73 -1.24
CA ALA A 468 11.60 8.45 -0.46
C ALA A 468 12.12 7.58 0.68
N SER A 469 11.23 7.00 1.50
CA SER A 469 11.58 6.07 2.58
C SER A 469 12.35 4.83 2.11
N THR A 470 12.08 4.34 0.90
CA THR A 470 12.82 3.22 0.30
C THR A 470 14.26 3.60 -0.03
N ALA A 471 14.45 4.72 -0.75
CA ALA A 471 15.78 5.19 -1.13
C ALA A 471 16.62 5.52 0.11
N ALA A 472 15.95 6.12 1.08
CA ALA A 472 16.41 6.40 2.42
C ALA A 472 16.94 5.15 3.15
N LEU A 473 16.13 4.08 3.26
CA LEU A 473 16.55 2.81 3.87
C LEU A 473 17.69 2.12 3.12
N GLN A 474 17.75 2.24 1.79
CA GLN A 474 18.82 1.67 0.96
C GLN A 474 20.17 2.32 1.24
N ILE A 475 20.20 3.65 1.43
CA ILE A 475 21.43 4.34 1.84
C ILE A 475 21.94 3.76 3.17
N VAL A 476 21.05 3.53 4.14
CA VAL A 476 21.43 2.99 5.46
C VAL A 476 22.02 1.59 5.36
N SER A 477 21.42 0.69 4.58
CA SER A 477 21.93 -0.67 4.44
C SER A 477 23.35 -0.74 3.85
N GLU A 478 23.78 0.33 3.19
CA GLU A 478 25.08 0.42 2.51
C GLU A 478 26.14 1.19 3.35
N LEU A 479 25.77 1.75 4.50
CA LEU A 479 26.69 2.44 5.41
C LEU A 479 27.50 1.45 6.28
N ASP A 480 28.76 1.79 6.57
CA ASP A 480 29.67 0.97 7.38
C ASP A 480 29.15 0.73 8.82
N GLY A 481 29.46 -0.46 9.35
CA GLY A 481 28.86 -1.03 10.58
C GLY A 481 29.00 -0.24 11.89
N ASP A 482 29.97 0.67 12.00
CA ASP A 482 30.13 1.52 13.21
C ASP A 482 29.09 2.65 13.29
N VAL A 483 28.47 3.04 12.16
CA VAL A 483 27.37 4.02 12.10
C VAL A 483 26.00 3.33 12.25
N ALA A 484 25.94 2.01 12.01
CA ALA A 484 24.71 1.22 12.07
C ALA A 484 24.11 1.12 13.48
N ALA A 485 24.91 1.04 14.55
CA ALA A 485 24.39 0.91 15.92
C ALA A 485 23.68 2.18 16.46
N VAL A 486 24.03 3.37 15.96
CA VAL A 486 23.32 4.64 16.27
C VAL A 486 22.12 4.84 15.33
N SER A 487 22.00 4.01 14.29
CA SER A 487 21.01 4.09 13.21
C SER A 487 19.67 3.42 13.56
N ASP A 488 19.62 2.46 14.48
CA ASP A 488 18.45 1.60 14.68
C ASP A 488 17.20 2.36 15.14
N GLU A 489 17.30 3.23 16.17
CA GLU A 489 16.17 4.04 16.62
C GLU A 489 15.78 5.12 15.59
N ARG A 490 16.78 5.69 14.91
CA ARG A 490 16.59 6.74 13.90
C ARG A 490 15.98 6.22 12.61
N MET A 491 16.18 4.95 12.29
CA MET A 491 15.54 4.23 11.19
C MET A 491 14.11 3.83 11.54
N LEU A 492 13.87 3.45 12.80
CA LEU A 492 12.55 2.98 13.22
C LEU A 492 11.48 4.07 13.21
N ARG A 493 11.84 5.33 13.51
CA ARG A 493 10.90 6.46 13.52
C ARG A 493 10.24 6.74 12.15
N PRO A 494 10.98 6.99 11.05
CA PRO A 494 10.38 7.21 9.74
C PRO A 494 9.59 5.97 9.26
N VAL A 495 10.06 4.75 9.55
CA VAL A 495 9.33 3.51 9.25
C VAL A 495 8.00 3.46 9.98
N THR A 496 7.98 3.76 11.28
CA THR A 496 6.77 3.79 12.11
C THR A 496 5.78 4.82 11.57
N SER A 497 6.26 6.03 11.26
CA SER A 497 5.43 7.07 10.65
C SER A 497 4.88 6.67 9.28
N CYS A 498 5.67 5.99 8.43
CA CYS A 498 5.19 5.45 7.16
C CYS A 498 4.13 4.34 7.34
N LEU A 499 4.29 3.46 8.33
CA LEU A 499 3.28 2.44 8.66
C LEU A 499 1.98 3.06 9.17
N LEU A 500 2.06 4.12 9.97
CA LEU A 500 0.90 4.86 10.44
C LEU A 500 0.21 5.60 9.29
N MET A 501 0.97 6.23 8.40
CA MET A 501 0.46 6.88 7.19
C MET A 501 -0.30 5.87 6.33
N THR A 502 0.34 4.75 6.00
CA THR A 502 -0.27 3.72 5.15
C THR A 502 -1.49 3.09 5.81
N ALA A 503 -1.56 2.95 7.13
CA ALA A 503 -2.74 2.46 7.85
C ALA A 503 -3.98 3.36 7.67
N GLN A 504 -3.76 4.67 7.49
CA GLN A 504 -4.81 5.65 7.20
C GLN A 504 -5.12 5.77 5.70
N ALA A 505 -4.11 5.62 4.84
CA ALA A 505 -4.23 5.82 3.39
C ALA A 505 -5.31 4.92 2.76
N PRO A 506 -6.07 5.40 1.75
CA PRO A 506 -7.02 4.57 1.02
C PRO A 506 -6.31 3.52 0.17
N ASN A 507 -6.98 2.39 -0.10
CA ASN A 507 -6.38 1.29 -0.86
C ASN A 507 -6.07 1.65 -2.33
N TYR A 508 -6.81 2.59 -2.94
CA TYR A 508 -6.61 3.00 -4.33
C TYR A 508 -5.44 3.97 -4.52
N ASP A 509 -4.88 4.55 -3.44
CA ASP A 509 -3.65 5.36 -3.49
C ASP A 509 -2.40 4.53 -3.15
N LEU A 510 -2.57 3.28 -2.71
CA LEU A 510 -1.44 2.39 -2.47
C LEU A 510 -0.97 1.77 -3.79
N GLU A 511 0.16 2.22 -4.31
CA GLU A 511 0.75 1.63 -5.50
C GLU A 511 1.48 0.32 -5.18
N GLY A 512 1.02 -0.80 -5.76
CA GLY A 512 1.51 -2.13 -5.40
C GLY A 512 3.02 -2.31 -5.61
N GLY A 513 3.58 -1.75 -6.70
CA GLY A 513 5.02 -1.83 -6.99
C GLY A 513 5.87 -1.12 -5.92
N VAL A 514 5.50 0.13 -5.60
CA VAL A 514 6.19 0.94 -4.59
C VAL A 514 6.10 0.29 -3.21
N VAL A 515 4.91 -0.17 -2.79
CA VAL A 515 4.72 -0.80 -1.48
C VAL A 515 5.51 -2.11 -1.37
N VAL A 516 5.52 -2.93 -2.42
CA VAL A 516 6.29 -4.20 -2.44
C VAL A 516 7.79 -3.93 -2.36
N GLN A 517 8.30 -2.94 -3.11
CA GLN A 517 9.70 -2.58 -3.07
C GLN A 517 10.12 -2.05 -1.70
N TRP A 518 9.33 -1.15 -1.12
CA TRP A 518 9.53 -0.65 0.25
C TRP A 518 9.51 -1.80 1.27
N ALA A 519 8.54 -2.71 1.16
CA ALA A 519 8.42 -3.87 2.04
C ALA A 519 9.60 -4.83 1.96
N CYS A 520 10.14 -5.08 0.75
CA CYS A 520 11.34 -5.89 0.58
C CYS A 520 12.55 -5.23 1.24
N THR A 521 12.75 -3.93 1.02
CA THR A 521 13.85 -3.18 1.65
C THR A 521 13.72 -3.15 3.17
N LEU A 522 12.50 -3.00 3.69
CA LEU A 522 12.24 -3.01 5.13
C LEU A 522 12.55 -4.36 5.80
N LEU A 523 12.18 -5.47 5.15
CA LEU A 523 12.48 -6.80 5.65
C LEU A 523 13.97 -7.12 5.56
N HIS A 524 14.64 -6.71 4.47
CA HIS A 524 16.07 -6.92 4.28
C HIS A 524 16.93 -6.13 5.28
N THR A 525 16.55 -4.88 5.58
CA THR A 525 17.23 -4.04 6.60
C THR A 525 17.01 -4.52 8.03
N GLY A 526 16.06 -5.42 8.28
CA GLY A 526 15.77 -5.92 9.63
C GLY A 526 15.15 -4.87 10.58
N ALA A 527 14.75 -3.70 10.08
CA ALA A 527 14.28 -2.58 10.91
C ALA A 527 13.11 -2.96 11.85
N LEU A 528 12.22 -3.84 11.41
CA LEU A 528 11.10 -4.33 12.22
C LEU A 528 11.51 -5.41 13.24
N MET A 529 12.63 -6.09 13.03
CA MET A 529 13.14 -7.12 13.94
C MET A 529 13.84 -6.49 15.15
N LEU A 530 14.61 -5.42 14.92
CA LEU A 530 15.29 -4.64 15.97
C LEU A 530 14.30 -4.02 16.96
N ALA A 531 13.14 -3.58 16.48
CA ALA A 531 12.06 -3.06 17.34
C ALA A 531 11.46 -4.10 18.32
N THR A 532 11.75 -5.39 18.13
CA THR A 532 11.24 -6.48 18.98
C THR A 532 12.20 -6.97 20.04
N SER A 533 13.50 -6.63 19.97
CA SER A 533 14.53 -7.04 20.94
C SER A 533 14.66 -6.10 22.15
N ASP A 534 14.47 -4.79 21.96
CA ASP A 534 14.84 -3.76 22.95
C ASP A 534 13.92 -3.66 24.18
N THR A 535 12.83 -4.42 24.25
CA THR A 535 11.91 -4.37 25.40
C THR A 535 12.36 -5.22 26.59
N THR A 536 13.58 -5.78 26.58
CA THR A 536 14.00 -6.76 27.59
C THR A 536 15.19 -6.39 28.49
N THR A 537 15.85 -5.23 28.34
CA THR A 537 17.07 -4.96 29.14
C THR A 537 16.98 -3.98 30.30
N ASP A 538 16.06 -3.01 30.37
CA ASP A 538 16.12 -1.97 31.43
C ASP A 538 14.84 -1.84 32.27
N ALA A 539 14.45 -2.91 32.96
CA ALA A 539 13.41 -2.85 34.00
C ALA A 539 13.83 -3.50 35.33
N ALA A 540 15.11 -3.40 35.67
CA ALA A 540 15.62 -3.71 37.01
C ALA A 540 16.81 -2.80 37.35
N ASP A 541 16.55 -1.58 37.82
CA ASP A 541 17.10 -1.07 39.09
C ASP A 541 16.86 0.44 39.29
N ASN A 542 16.12 0.72 40.37
CA ASN A 542 16.18 1.88 41.29
C ASN A 542 16.02 3.34 40.84
N GLU A 543 14.86 3.87 41.25
CA GLU A 543 14.60 5.18 41.87
C GLU A 543 15.69 6.27 41.87
N SER A 544 15.41 7.40 41.20
CA SER A 544 15.56 8.73 41.83
C SER A 544 14.67 9.77 41.14
N ARG A 545 13.96 10.54 41.97
CA ARG A 545 13.03 11.63 41.64
C ARG A 545 13.78 12.87 41.14
N CYS A 546 13.32 13.49 40.05
CA CYS A 546 12.90 14.90 39.98
C CYS A 546 12.64 15.34 38.53
N GLY A 547 11.50 15.98 38.28
CA GLY A 547 11.19 16.69 37.03
C GLY A 547 9.78 16.44 36.50
N VAL A 548 8.79 17.12 37.08
CA VAL A 548 7.41 17.16 36.59
C VAL A 548 7.35 18.13 35.40
N HIS A 549 6.57 17.75 34.37
CA HIS A 549 6.26 18.45 33.10
C HIS A 549 7.17 18.17 31.89
N GLU A 550 7.07 16.97 31.30
CA GLU A 550 7.09 16.74 29.83
C GLU A 550 6.82 15.28 29.39
N ALA A 551 6.12 14.48 30.20
CA ALA A 551 5.95 13.04 29.97
C ALA A 551 4.55 12.66 29.40
N LEU A 552 4.15 13.22 28.25
CA LEU A 552 2.86 12.87 27.63
C LEU A 552 2.84 12.58 26.11
N GLN A 553 3.97 12.47 25.39
CA GLN A 553 3.93 12.20 23.93
C GLN A 553 4.98 11.26 23.32
N ARG A 554 5.72 10.45 24.08
CA ARG A 554 6.54 9.35 23.49
C ARG A 554 6.28 8.03 24.21
N GLY A 555 5.16 7.38 23.88
CA GLY A 555 4.99 5.96 24.16
C GLY A 555 5.58 5.19 22.98
N GLY A 556 6.71 4.50 23.19
CA GLY A 556 7.24 3.57 22.18
C GLY A 556 6.14 2.60 21.75
N GLU A 557 5.88 2.48 20.45
CA GLU A 557 4.92 1.51 19.95
C GLU A 557 5.54 0.10 20.07
N ASP A 558 4.79 -0.85 20.64
CA ASP A 558 5.24 -2.24 20.74
C ASP A 558 5.60 -2.80 19.36
N GLY A 559 6.79 -3.38 19.19
CA GLY A 559 7.26 -3.94 17.90
C GLY A 559 6.28 -4.93 17.26
N VAL A 560 5.51 -5.68 18.08
CA VAL A 560 4.42 -6.57 17.63
C VAL A 560 3.34 -5.82 16.84
N ARG A 561 2.94 -4.62 17.28
CA ARG A 561 1.92 -3.82 16.60
C ARG A 561 2.43 -3.26 15.28
N LEU A 562 3.71 -2.89 15.22
CA LEU A 562 4.36 -2.50 13.97
C LEU A 562 4.37 -3.66 12.97
N SER A 563 4.74 -4.87 13.41
CA SER A 563 4.67 -6.06 12.55
C SER A 563 3.25 -6.34 12.07
N LEU A 564 2.23 -6.20 12.95
CA LEU A 564 0.82 -6.36 12.55
C LEU A 564 0.37 -5.30 11.54
N ARG A 565 0.77 -4.04 11.70
CA ARG A 565 0.49 -2.98 10.72
C ARG A 565 1.14 -3.27 9.37
N PHE A 566 2.39 -3.73 9.38
CA PHE A 566 3.10 -4.12 8.16
C PHE A 566 2.40 -5.25 7.41
N VAL A 567 2.06 -6.36 8.08
CA VAL A 567 1.35 -7.46 7.39
C VAL A 567 -0.08 -7.06 7.01
N LEU A 568 -0.74 -6.20 7.80
CA LEU A 568 -2.04 -5.64 7.44
C LEU A 568 -1.95 -4.79 6.16
N LEU A 569 -0.92 -3.95 6.02
CA LEU A 569 -0.65 -3.19 4.79
C LEU A 569 -0.56 -4.13 3.59
N LEU A 570 0.28 -5.17 3.67
CA LEU A 570 0.44 -6.14 2.60
C LEU A 570 -0.87 -6.86 2.27
N SER A 571 -1.69 -7.20 3.28
CA SER A 571 -2.97 -7.89 3.09
C SER A 571 -4.03 -7.05 2.37
N ARG A 572 -3.82 -5.73 2.27
CA ARG A 572 -4.73 -4.80 1.58
C ARG A 572 -4.40 -4.63 0.10
N LEU A 573 -3.23 -5.05 -0.35
CA LEU A 573 -2.79 -4.88 -1.72
C LEU A 573 -3.47 -5.89 -2.64
N SER A 574 -3.87 -5.44 -3.83
CA SER A 574 -4.07 -6.34 -4.96
C SER A 574 -2.71 -6.57 -5.62
N PHE A 575 -2.18 -7.79 -5.47
CA PHE A 575 -0.93 -8.15 -6.15
C PHE A 575 -1.11 -8.29 -7.65
N HIS A 576 -2.34 -8.37 -8.20
CA HIS A 576 -2.60 -8.52 -9.64
C HIS A 576 -2.06 -7.39 -10.51
N ASP A 577 -1.83 -6.21 -9.93
CA ASP A 577 -1.43 -5.02 -10.68
C ASP A 577 0.09 -4.78 -10.63
N VAL A 578 0.85 -5.60 -9.90
CA VAL A 578 2.30 -5.45 -9.79
C VAL A 578 2.98 -6.06 -11.00
N VAL A 579 3.75 -5.24 -11.74
CA VAL A 579 4.45 -5.64 -12.96
C VAL A 579 5.73 -6.42 -12.65
N ASP A 580 6.52 -5.97 -11.66
CA ASP A 580 7.77 -6.65 -11.23
C ASP A 580 7.46 -7.95 -10.45
N ARG A 581 7.32 -9.06 -11.20
CA ARG A 581 7.10 -10.39 -10.62
C ARG A 581 8.27 -10.87 -9.76
N PRO A 582 9.56 -10.68 -10.13
CA PRO A 582 10.68 -10.98 -9.24
C PRO A 582 10.62 -10.27 -7.89
N ALA A 583 10.14 -9.02 -7.81
CA ALA A 583 9.96 -8.34 -6.52
C ALA A 583 8.92 -9.02 -5.62
N LEU A 584 7.81 -9.51 -6.20
CA LEU A 584 6.83 -10.31 -5.46
C LEU A 584 7.43 -11.63 -4.97
N GLY A 585 8.27 -12.27 -5.79
CA GLY A 585 9.01 -13.46 -5.41
C GLY A 585 9.95 -13.19 -4.22
N ARG A 586 10.70 -12.07 -4.27
CA ARG A 586 11.57 -11.65 -3.15
C ARG A 586 10.76 -11.44 -1.87
N LEU A 587 9.63 -10.75 -1.96
CA LEU A 587 8.75 -10.53 -0.82
C LEU A 587 8.26 -11.85 -0.21
N ALA A 588 7.86 -12.83 -1.03
CA ALA A 588 7.42 -14.14 -0.54
C ALA A 588 8.54 -14.89 0.20
N LEU A 589 9.77 -14.85 -0.32
CA LEU A 589 10.93 -15.51 0.30
C LEU A 589 11.33 -14.84 1.61
N LEU A 590 11.39 -13.50 1.64
CA LEU A 590 11.66 -12.74 2.86
C LEU A 590 10.58 -12.98 3.92
N LEU A 591 9.30 -12.98 3.52
CA LEU A 591 8.20 -13.30 4.43
C LEU A 591 8.24 -14.75 4.91
N SER A 592 8.77 -15.70 4.15
CA SER A 592 8.94 -17.08 4.62
C SER A 592 10.07 -17.22 5.65
N GLN A 593 11.09 -16.37 5.61
CA GLN A 593 12.16 -16.35 6.60
C GLN A 593 11.83 -15.52 7.84
N TRP A 594 10.84 -14.64 7.77
CA TRP A 594 10.51 -13.73 8.86
C TRP A 594 9.84 -14.46 10.04
N PRO A 595 10.47 -14.49 11.24
CA PRO A 595 9.96 -15.26 12.37
C PRO A 595 8.74 -14.61 13.03
N LEU A 596 8.05 -15.41 13.84
CA LEU A 596 6.97 -14.91 14.67
C LEU A 596 7.50 -13.94 15.75
N PRO A 597 6.93 -12.73 15.91
CA PRO A 597 7.36 -11.79 16.95
C PRO A 597 7.23 -12.39 18.37
N ALA A 598 8.34 -12.35 19.13
CA ALA A 598 8.54 -13.12 20.37
C ALA A 598 7.57 -12.79 21.53
N CYS A 599 7.00 -11.59 21.58
CA CYS A 599 6.27 -11.06 22.75
C CYS A 599 4.78 -10.80 22.50
N SER A 600 4.11 -11.61 21.68
CA SER A 600 2.73 -11.33 21.24
C SER A 600 1.67 -12.06 22.06
N ALA A 601 0.65 -11.31 22.52
CA ALA A 601 -0.52 -11.90 23.17
C ALA A 601 -1.16 -12.96 22.25
N ALA A 602 -1.84 -13.97 22.80
CA ALA A 602 -2.39 -15.07 22.00
C ALA A 602 -3.28 -14.59 20.83
N LYS A 603 -4.03 -13.49 21.04
CA LYS A 603 -4.87 -12.85 20.00
C LYS A 603 -4.04 -12.18 18.90
N GLU A 604 -2.92 -11.54 19.25
CA GLU A 604 -2.01 -10.89 18.30
C GLU A 604 -1.24 -11.93 17.49
N ARG A 605 -0.80 -13.02 18.12
CA ARG A 605 -0.22 -14.18 17.41
C ARG A 605 -1.17 -14.76 16.38
N ALA A 606 -2.43 -14.95 16.77
CA ALA A 606 -3.46 -15.47 15.87
C ALA A 606 -3.70 -14.52 14.69
N GLU A 607 -3.81 -13.20 14.95
CA GLU A 607 -4.01 -12.21 13.88
C GLU A 607 -2.77 -12.09 12.97
N TRP A 608 -1.55 -12.18 13.51
CA TRP A 608 -0.32 -12.20 12.71
C TRP A 608 -0.29 -13.40 11.77
N ARG A 609 -0.57 -14.62 12.28
CA ARG A 609 -0.61 -15.83 11.45
C ARG A 609 -1.70 -15.73 10.39
N ARG A 610 -2.87 -15.20 10.75
CA ARG A 610 -4.00 -14.99 9.82
C ARG A 610 -3.61 -14.04 8.70
N LEU A 611 -3.06 -12.87 9.02
CA LEU A 611 -2.66 -11.86 8.03
C LEU A 611 -1.50 -12.37 7.16
N ARG A 612 -0.46 -12.99 7.75
CA ARG A 612 0.67 -13.55 6.99
C ARG A 612 0.20 -14.64 6.04
N GLY A 613 -0.70 -15.52 6.50
CA GLY A 613 -1.31 -16.54 5.64
C GLY A 613 -2.13 -15.97 4.49
N LEU A 614 -2.87 -14.88 4.69
CA LEU A 614 -3.60 -14.19 3.61
C LEU A 614 -2.64 -13.61 2.57
N VAL A 615 -1.58 -12.94 3.02
CA VAL A 615 -0.56 -12.35 2.14
C VAL A 615 0.17 -13.44 1.35
N MET A 616 0.68 -14.47 2.04
CA MET A 616 1.41 -15.57 1.41
C MET A 616 0.54 -16.33 0.41
N LYS A 617 -0.74 -16.56 0.72
CA LYS A 617 -1.67 -17.15 -0.25
C LYS A 617 -1.78 -16.27 -1.51
N ALA A 618 -2.06 -14.98 -1.34
CA ALA A 618 -2.25 -14.07 -2.47
C ALA A 618 -0.97 -13.89 -3.32
N LEU A 619 0.22 -13.99 -2.71
CA LEU A 619 1.50 -13.98 -3.43
C LEU A 619 1.72 -15.29 -4.20
N LEU A 620 1.65 -16.43 -3.51
CA LEU A 620 1.96 -17.74 -4.09
C LEU A 620 0.96 -18.17 -5.16
N ASP A 621 -0.31 -17.75 -5.08
CA ASP A 621 -1.31 -17.99 -6.12
C ASP A 621 -0.96 -17.28 -7.46
N ARG A 622 -0.02 -16.32 -7.45
CA ARG A 622 0.33 -15.48 -8.60
C ARG A 622 1.73 -15.74 -9.17
N LEU A 623 2.61 -16.36 -8.39
CA LEU A 623 4.02 -16.55 -8.71
C LEU A 623 4.26 -17.83 -9.49
N THR A 624 5.19 -17.79 -10.43
CA THR A 624 5.71 -18.97 -11.13
C THR A 624 7.04 -19.45 -10.53
N CYS A 625 7.46 -20.66 -10.89
CA CYS A 625 8.78 -21.17 -10.49
C CYS A 625 9.93 -20.28 -10.99
N GLU A 626 9.79 -19.69 -12.18
CA GLU A 626 10.79 -18.79 -12.77
C GLU A 626 10.90 -17.49 -11.97
N ASP A 627 9.76 -16.93 -11.55
CA ASP A 627 9.73 -15.72 -10.71
C ASP A 627 10.45 -15.95 -9.37
N LEU A 628 10.21 -17.11 -8.74
CA LEU A 628 10.82 -17.50 -7.47
C LEU A 628 12.31 -17.83 -7.61
N ALA A 629 12.72 -18.45 -8.71
CA ALA A 629 14.13 -18.70 -9.00
C ALA A 629 14.89 -17.39 -9.24
N ALA A 630 14.32 -16.46 -10.02
CA ALA A 630 14.89 -15.13 -10.24
C ALA A 630 14.95 -14.29 -8.95
N ALA A 631 13.98 -14.47 -8.06
CA ALA A 631 13.97 -13.84 -6.75
C ALA A 631 15.04 -14.40 -5.80
N ALA A 632 15.19 -15.73 -5.73
CA ALA A 632 16.17 -16.37 -4.86
C ALA A 632 17.61 -15.94 -5.15
N ALA A 633 17.96 -15.65 -6.41
CA ALA A 633 19.26 -15.11 -6.79
C ALA A 633 19.58 -13.73 -6.18
N LYS A 634 18.58 -13.04 -5.62
CA LYS A 634 18.69 -11.70 -5.04
C LYS A 634 18.47 -11.67 -3.52
N VAL A 635 18.32 -12.82 -2.88
CA VAL A 635 18.13 -12.92 -1.43
C VAL A 635 19.33 -13.66 -0.84
N ASP A 636 20.07 -12.97 0.03
CA ASP A 636 21.25 -13.55 0.67
C ASP A 636 20.87 -14.73 1.57
N GLY A 637 21.73 -15.75 1.61
CA GLY A 637 21.53 -16.93 2.45
C GLY A 637 20.48 -17.93 1.97
N VAL A 638 19.90 -17.74 0.78
CA VAL A 638 18.97 -18.71 0.16
C VAL A 638 19.71 -19.68 -0.75
N SER A 639 19.71 -20.97 -0.39
CA SER A 639 20.20 -22.06 -1.26
C SER A 639 19.26 -22.30 -2.44
N THR A 640 17.98 -22.57 -2.14
CA THR A 640 16.91 -22.65 -3.14
C THR A 640 15.61 -22.05 -2.61
N TRP A 641 14.76 -21.56 -3.52
CA TRP A 641 13.45 -21.03 -3.15
C TRP A 641 12.53 -22.12 -2.55
N VAL A 642 12.67 -23.38 -2.99
CA VAL A 642 11.86 -24.52 -2.51
C VAL A 642 12.19 -24.84 -1.06
N GLU A 643 13.49 -24.92 -0.73
CA GLU A 643 13.96 -25.14 0.64
C GLU A 643 13.54 -24.00 1.55
N THR A 644 13.59 -22.75 1.07
CA THR A 644 13.18 -21.58 1.86
C THR A 644 11.70 -21.62 2.23
N LEU A 645 10.82 -22.01 1.29
CA LEU A 645 9.39 -22.16 1.58
C LEU A 645 9.08 -23.38 2.48
N ALA A 646 9.86 -24.45 2.36
CA ALA A 646 9.66 -25.67 3.13
C ALA A 646 10.18 -25.54 4.57
N PHE A 647 11.39 -25.04 4.74
CA PHE A 647 12.11 -25.02 6.03
C PHE A 647 12.15 -23.64 6.70
N GLY A 648 11.63 -22.60 6.05
CA GLY A 648 11.47 -21.29 6.66
C GLY A 648 10.40 -21.25 7.76
N GLU A 649 10.26 -20.09 8.38
CA GLU A 649 9.31 -19.76 9.44
C GLU A 649 7.83 -19.79 9.00
N TYR A 650 7.55 -19.92 7.70
CA TYR A 650 6.19 -20.00 7.18
C TYR A 650 5.72 -21.46 7.09
N ASP A 651 4.88 -21.86 8.04
CA ASP A 651 4.26 -23.20 8.07
C ASP A 651 2.96 -23.32 7.29
N GLY A 652 2.64 -22.34 6.43
CA GLY A 652 1.44 -22.42 5.61
C GLY A 652 1.62 -23.27 4.35
N VAL A 653 0.59 -23.26 3.51
CA VAL A 653 0.47 -24.15 2.36
C VAL A 653 0.81 -23.43 1.06
N VAL A 654 1.48 -24.14 0.14
CA VAL A 654 1.77 -23.70 -1.23
C VAL A 654 0.68 -24.21 -2.19
N PRO A 655 0.29 -23.44 -3.21
CA PRO A 655 -0.68 -23.89 -4.21
C PRO A 655 -0.21 -25.17 -4.94
N LEU A 656 -1.13 -26.10 -5.17
CA LEU A 656 -0.81 -27.39 -5.79
C LEU A 656 -0.24 -27.24 -7.21
N GLU A 657 -0.68 -26.24 -7.97
CA GLU A 657 -0.15 -25.95 -9.31
C GLU A 657 1.31 -25.53 -9.28
N LEU A 658 1.67 -24.65 -8.34
CA LEU A 658 3.05 -24.23 -8.12
C LEU A 658 3.92 -25.41 -7.66
N TRP A 659 3.40 -26.27 -6.78
CA TRP A 659 4.11 -27.49 -6.38
C TRP A 659 4.34 -28.44 -7.56
N ARG A 660 3.33 -28.68 -8.41
CA ARG A 660 3.48 -29.53 -9.61
C ARG A 660 4.51 -28.97 -10.58
N ALA A 661 4.50 -27.66 -10.81
CA ALA A 661 5.48 -26.99 -11.65
C ALA A 661 6.91 -27.12 -11.08
N ALA A 662 7.05 -27.03 -9.75
CA ALA A 662 8.33 -27.27 -9.08
C ALA A 662 8.81 -28.72 -9.27
N CYS A 663 7.92 -29.71 -9.09
CA CYS A 663 8.25 -31.11 -9.37
C CYS A 663 8.69 -31.33 -10.82
N GLN A 664 8.05 -30.70 -11.80
CA GLN A 664 8.47 -30.80 -13.20
C GLN A 664 9.86 -30.20 -13.46
N GLN A 665 10.18 -29.09 -12.80
CA GLN A 665 11.47 -28.42 -12.92
C GLN A 665 12.62 -29.25 -12.32
N TRP A 666 12.41 -29.83 -11.13
CA TRP A 666 13.47 -30.52 -10.38
C TRP A 666 13.51 -32.03 -10.62
N LEU A 667 12.37 -32.66 -10.96
CA LEU A 667 12.25 -34.08 -11.28
C LEU A 667 11.79 -34.26 -12.73
N PRO A 668 12.60 -33.88 -13.74
CA PRO A 668 12.22 -34.10 -15.13
C PRO A 668 12.05 -35.61 -15.39
N SER A 669 10.87 -36.02 -15.84
CA SER A 669 10.56 -37.43 -16.08
C SER A 669 11.54 -38.04 -17.09
N HIS A 670 12.21 -39.12 -16.72
CA HIS A 670 13.13 -39.87 -17.61
C HIS A 670 12.43 -40.55 -18.81
N ASN A 671 11.11 -40.40 -18.99
CA ASN A 671 10.30 -41.19 -19.92
C ASN A 671 9.77 -40.44 -21.16
N SER A 672 10.21 -39.21 -21.45
CA SER A 672 9.96 -38.63 -22.79
C SER A 672 11.02 -39.14 -23.77
N PRO A 673 10.66 -39.94 -24.80
CA PRO A 673 11.62 -40.32 -25.82
C PRO A 673 12.15 -39.05 -26.48
N ILE A 674 13.48 -38.94 -26.55
CA ILE A 674 14.23 -37.90 -27.24
C ILE A 674 13.71 -37.82 -28.67
N SER A 675 12.73 -36.95 -28.90
CA SER A 675 12.33 -36.53 -30.23
C SER A 675 13.35 -35.46 -30.61
N THR A 676 14.30 -35.87 -31.43
CA THR A 676 15.20 -35.09 -32.31
C THR A 676 15.50 -33.64 -31.93
N PRO A 677 16.79 -33.23 -31.89
CA PRO A 677 17.16 -31.86 -31.57
C PRO A 677 16.66 -30.91 -32.67
N SER A 678 15.58 -30.20 -32.41
CA SER A 678 15.26 -29.00 -33.17
C SER A 678 16.09 -27.86 -32.59
N ALA A 679 16.83 -27.18 -33.46
CA ALA A 679 17.81 -26.18 -33.10
C ALA A 679 17.16 -24.94 -32.45
N ALA A 680 17.96 -24.30 -31.58
CA ALA A 680 17.81 -22.95 -31.04
C ALA A 680 16.83 -22.74 -29.86
N SER A 681 17.29 -23.13 -28.67
CA SER A 681 17.15 -22.30 -27.47
C SER A 681 18.26 -22.65 -26.49
N SER A 682 18.98 -21.62 -26.02
CA SER A 682 20.18 -21.66 -25.18
C SER A 682 20.17 -22.74 -24.07
N SER A 683 21.24 -23.53 -24.06
CA SER A 683 21.53 -24.60 -23.11
C SER A 683 21.61 -24.13 -21.66
N SER A 684 20.74 -24.66 -20.80
CA SER A 684 21.08 -24.96 -19.40
C SER A 684 20.72 -26.43 -19.16
N VAL A 685 21.67 -27.20 -18.64
CA VAL A 685 21.42 -28.57 -18.18
C VAL A 685 20.40 -28.48 -17.02
N PRO A 686 19.31 -29.27 -17.00
CA PRO A 686 18.35 -29.21 -15.89
C PRO A 686 19.09 -29.53 -14.58
N PRO A 687 18.83 -28.76 -13.49
CA PRO A 687 19.52 -28.98 -12.23
C PRO A 687 19.15 -30.37 -11.69
N ALA A 688 20.15 -31.18 -11.34
CA ALA A 688 19.91 -32.45 -10.67
C ALA A 688 19.29 -32.17 -9.30
N CYS A 689 18.15 -32.81 -8.98
CA CYS A 689 17.49 -32.65 -7.68
C CYS A 689 18.42 -33.14 -6.56
N SER A 690 18.77 -32.24 -5.62
CA SER A 690 19.46 -32.61 -4.39
C SER A 690 18.49 -33.32 -3.43
N PRO A 691 18.98 -34.17 -2.51
CA PRO A 691 18.13 -34.80 -1.50
C PRO A 691 17.39 -33.78 -0.62
N ASP A 692 17.99 -32.62 -0.35
CA ASP A 692 17.38 -31.55 0.44
C ASP A 692 16.21 -30.88 -0.30
N VAL A 693 16.34 -30.64 -1.61
CA VAL A 693 15.25 -30.15 -2.46
C VAL A 693 14.14 -31.19 -2.57
N ALA A 694 14.48 -32.48 -2.69
CA ALA A 694 13.49 -33.55 -2.68
C ALA A 694 12.71 -33.60 -1.36
N HIS A 695 13.39 -33.48 -0.22
CA HIS A 695 12.76 -33.39 1.09
C HIS A 695 11.83 -32.17 1.18
N ALA A 696 12.28 -31.01 0.71
CA ALA A 696 11.48 -29.79 0.68
C ALA A 696 10.19 -29.96 -0.15
N LEU A 697 10.28 -30.56 -1.34
CA LEU A 697 9.11 -30.86 -2.19
C LEU A 697 8.12 -31.81 -1.49
N LEU A 698 8.62 -32.85 -0.81
CA LEU A 698 7.78 -33.77 -0.04
C LEU A 698 7.08 -33.05 1.11
N LEU A 699 7.80 -32.20 1.86
CA LEU A 699 7.25 -31.46 2.99
C LEU A 699 6.15 -30.47 2.56
N LEU A 700 6.37 -29.75 1.46
CA LEU A 700 5.36 -28.84 0.90
C LEU A 700 4.08 -29.58 0.48
N CYS A 701 4.21 -30.79 -0.09
CA CYS A 701 3.08 -31.65 -0.42
C CYS A 701 2.35 -32.13 0.83
N ALA A 702 3.10 -32.56 1.86
CA ALA A 702 2.54 -33.01 3.13
C ALA A 702 1.71 -31.92 3.83
N ARG A 703 2.20 -30.66 3.84
CA ARG A 703 1.46 -29.51 4.37
C ARG A 703 0.14 -29.26 3.63
N TYR A 704 0.14 -29.43 2.30
CA TYR A 704 -1.07 -29.29 1.49
C TYR A 704 -2.11 -30.36 1.85
N ILE A 705 -1.70 -31.63 1.96
CA ILE A 705 -2.59 -32.75 2.32
C ILE A 705 -3.18 -32.56 3.73
N ALA A 706 -2.34 -32.24 4.72
CA ALA A 706 -2.79 -32.08 6.11
C ALA A 706 -3.86 -30.98 6.25
N ARG A 707 -3.75 -29.88 5.48
CA ARG A 707 -4.75 -28.80 5.47
C ARG A 707 -6.06 -29.24 4.83
N GLU A 708 -6.00 -29.96 3.73
CA GLU A 708 -7.19 -30.44 3.02
C GLU A 708 -7.97 -31.45 3.88
N GLU A 709 -7.27 -32.40 4.51
CA GLU A 709 -7.85 -33.36 5.47
C GLU A 709 -8.54 -32.64 6.65
N ALA A 710 -7.91 -31.60 7.21
CA ALA A 710 -8.48 -30.81 8.30
C ALA A 710 -9.73 -30.00 7.89
N SER A 711 -9.87 -29.68 6.61
CA SER A 711 -10.95 -28.83 6.11
C SER A 711 -12.27 -29.59 5.85
N ASN A 712 -12.26 -30.93 5.86
CA ASN A 712 -13.41 -31.80 5.52
C ASN A 712 -14.09 -31.44 4.18
N VAL A 713 -13.42 -30.69 3.30
CA VAL A 713 -13.94 -30.34 1.98
C VAL A 713 -13.76 -31.55 1.06
N SER A 714 -14.78 -31.87 0.28
CA SER A 714 -14.79 -32.98 -0.70
C SER A 714 -13.85 -32.74 -1.90
N ALA A 715 -12.66 -32.17 -1.70
CA ALA A 715 -11.60 -31.99 -2.70
C ALA A 715 -10.70 -33.23 -2.85
N VAL A 716 -11.11 -34.37 -2.27
CA VAL A 716 -10.44 -35.69 -2.29
C VAL A 716 -10.16 -36.21 -3.72
N ALA A 717 -10.80 -35.68 -4.77
CA ALA A 717 -10.60 -36.16 -6.13
C ALA A 717 -9.25 -35.75 -6.76
N ASN A 718 -8.68 -34.58 -6.43
CA ASN A 718 -7.48 -34.06 -7.11
C ASN A 718 -6.16 -34.43 -6.41
N LEU A 719 -6.19 -34.62 -5.09
CA LEU A 719 -5.03 -35.02 -4.28
C LEU A 719 -4.66 -36.49 -4.45
N HIS A 720 -5.68 -37.34 -4.65
CA HIS A 720 -5.52 -38.78 -4.77
C HIS A 720 -5.44 -39.21 -6.24
N SER A 721 -4.57 -38.54 -7.00
CA SER A 721 -4.35 -38.84 -8.42
C SER A 721 -3.00 -39.52 -8.62
N LEU A 722 -2.95 -40.49 -9.54
CA LEU A 722 -1.73 -41.23 -9.89
C LEU A 722 -0.55 -40.30 -10.25
N PRO A 723 -0.71 -39.19 -10.99
CA PRO A 723 0.41 -38.29 -11.32
C PRO A 723 1.06 -37.63 -10.09
N ILE A 724 0.30 -37.38 -9.02
CA ILE A 724 0.86 -36.85 -7.77
C ILE A 724 1.67 -37.95 -7.07
N ALA A 725 1.12 -39.17 -7.02
CA ALA A 725 1.82 -40.32 -6.43
C ALA A 725 3.12 -40.65 -7.15
N GLU A 726 3.16 -40.52 -8.49
CA GLU A 726 4.38 -40.66 -9.29
C GLU A 726 5.46 -39.65 -8.87
N ARG A 727 5.12 -38.36 -8.76
CA ARG A 727 6.08 -37.32 -8.34
C ARG A 727 6.56 -37.49 -6.90
N VAL A 728 5.67 -37.92 -6.00
CA VAL A 728 6.04 -38.20 -4.61
C VAL A 728 6.98 -39.42 -4.54
N ALA A 729 6.71 -40.46 -5.32
CA ALA A 729 7.57 -41.65 -5.39
C ALA A 729 8.95 -41.34 -5.98
N GLU A 730 9.03 -40.51 -7.03
CA GLU A 730 10.28 -39.99 -7.59
C GLU A 730 11.07 -39.19 -6.53
N GLY A 731 10.40 -38.28 -5.80
CA GLY A 731 11.01 -37.50 -4.73
C GLY A 731 11.53 -38.37 -3.57
N VAL A 732 10.78 -39.40 -3.18
CA VAL A 732 11.20 -40.38 -2.17
C VAL A 732 12.44 -41.16 -2.62
N GLN A 733 12.50 -41.56 -3.89
CA GLN A 733 13.68 -42.23 -4.44
C GLN A 733 14.92 -41.33 -4.36
N VAL A 734 14.80 -40.04 -4.71
CA VAL A 734 15.92 -39.08 -4.63
C VAL A 734 16.34 -38.85 -3.18
N PHE A 735 15.39 -38.66 -2.26
CA PHE A 735 15.65 -38.46 -0.83
C PHE A 735 16.39 -39.67 -0.21
N LEU A 736 16.03 -40.90 -0.60
CA LEU A 736 16.69 -42.14 -0.17
C LEU A 736 17.97 -42.47 -0.97
N HIS A 737 18.62 -41.46 -1.56
CA HIS A 737 19.89 -41.58 -2.28
C HIS A 737 19.83 -42.49 -3.52
N GLY A 738 18.69 -42.50 -4.22
CA GLY A 738 18.59 -43.07 -5.56
C GLY A 738 18.54 -44.59 -5.64
N ARG A 739 18.10 -45.31 -4.59
CA ARG A 739 17.93 -46.77 -4.63
C ARG A 739 17.13 -47.18 -5.89
N PRO A 740 17.74 -47.90 -6.86
CA PRO A 740 17.11 -48.18 -8.14
C PRO A 740 15.87 -49.07 -7.96
N GLY A 741 14.78 -48.76 -8.67
CA GLY A 741 13.52 -49.51 -8.62
C GLY A 741 12.53 -49.10 -7.52
N THR A 742 12.88 -48.13 -6.67
CA THR A 742 12.04 -47.66 -5.55
C THR A 742 10.74 -47.01 -6.06
N THR A 743 10.81 -46.13 -7.07
CA THR A 743 9.61 -45.47 -7.62
C THR A 743 8.61 -46.47 -8.20
N THR A 744 9.07 -47.44 -8.98
CA THR A 744 8.21 -48.48 -9.57
C THR A 744 7.60 -49.39 -8.50
N ALA A 745 8.36 -49.72 -7.44
CA ALA A 745 7.87 -50.55 -6.35
C ALA A 745 6.83 -49.82 -5.48
N LEU A 746 6.97 -48.51 -5.30
CA LEU A 746 5.99 -47.67 -4.59
C LEU A 746 4.67 -47.52 -5.36
N LEU A 747 4.73 -47.42 -6.70
CA LEU A 747 3.52 -47.29 -7.51
C LEU A 747 2.74 -48.60 -7.69
N GLN A 748 3.40 -49.75 -7.51
CA GLN A 748 2.80 -51.08 -7.71
C GLN A 748 2.26 -51.72 -6.43
N SER A 749 2.79 -51.37 -5.25
CA SER A 749 2.43 -52.00 -3.98
C SER A 749 2.16 -50.98 -2.88
N ALA A 750 1.12 -51.21 -2.08
CA ALA A 750 0.83 -50.39 -0.90
C ALA A 750 1.72 -50.75 0.30
N ASP A 751 2.26 -51.96 0.33
CA ASP A 751 3.09 -52.46 1.44
C ASP A 751 4.51 -51.86 1.42
N THR A 752 4.97 -51.43 0.23
CA THR A 752 6.26 -50.73 0.09
C THR A 752 6.22 -49.34 0.70
N TRP A 753 5.07 -48.67 0.73
CA TRP A 753 4.88 -47.42 1.46
C TRP A 753 4.98 -47.61 2.98
N ASP A 754 4.42 -48.70 3.53
CA ASP A 754 4.53 -49.03 4.96
C ASP A 754 5.98 -49.33 5.37
N ALA A 755 6.72 -50.03 4.52
CA ALA A 755 8.13 -50.33 4.76
C ALA A 755 9.00 -49.07 4.85
N ILE A 756 8.72 -48.07 4.00
CA ILE A 756 9.49 -46.82 3.95
C ILE A 756 9.03 -45.81 5.03
N GLN A 757 7.83 -45.95 5.60
CA GLN A 757 7.32 -45.03 6.63
C GLN A 757 8.26 -44.88 7.83
N ASN A 758 8.93 -45.97 8.25
CA ASN A 758 9.89 -45.96 9.35
C ASN A 758 11.24 -45.30 8.99
N GLU A 759 11.56 -45.16 7.70
CA GLU A 759 12.77 -44.47 7.21
C GLU A 759 12.53 -42.97 6.99
N MET A 760 11.29 -42.49 7.13
CA MET A 760 10.88 -41.11 6.82
C MET A 760 10.60 -40.26 8.08
N PRO A 761 10.86 -38.94 8.02
CA PRO A 761 10.46 -38.01 9.08
C PRO A 761 8.96 -38.07 9.39
N ALA A 762 8.60 -37.92 10.66
CA ALA A 762 7.19 -37.95 11.12
C ALA A 762 6.29 -36.91 10.41
N THR A 763 6.87 -35.78 9.98
CA THR A 763 6.19 -34.73 9.21
C THR A 763 5.66 -35.21 7.86
N LEU A 764 6.19 -36.31 7.30
CA LEU A 764 5.80 -36.88 6.02
C LEU A 764 4.84 -38.07 6.15
N HIS A 765 4.53 -38.55 7.35
CA HIS A 765 3.70 -39.76 7.54
C HIS A 765 2.29 -39.61 6.98
N ALA A 766 1.68 -38.43 7.10
CA ALA A 766 0.37 -38.15 6.52
C ALA A 766 0.40 -38.25 4.98
N LEU A 767 1.46 -37.71 4.35
CA LEU A 767 1.67 -37.82 2.90
C LEU A 767 1.80 -39.28 2.47
N ILE A 768 2.60 -40.07 3.19
CA ILE A 768 2.80 -41.51 2.90
C ILE A 768 1.49 -42.27 2.99
N GLY A 769 0.70 -42.06 4.05
CA GLY A 769 -0.62 -42.67 4.21
C GLY A 769 -1.60 -42.27 3.09
N ALA A 770 -1.58 -41.00 2.68
CA ALA A 770 -2.40 -40.53 1.57
C ALA A 770 -2.01 -41.18 0.23
N MET A 771 -0.71 -41.30 -0.07
CA MET A 771 -0.22 -41.95 -1.30
C MET A 771 -0.52 -43.45 -1.30
N GLN A 772 -0.40 -44.12 -0.15
CA GLN A 772 -0.79 -45.51 0.02
C GLN A 772 -2.27 -45.73 -0.34
N ALA A 773 -3.15 -44.83 0.08
CA ALA A 773 -4.57 -44.89 -0.26
C ALA A 773 -4.83 -44.74 -1.77
N VAL A 774 -4.04 -43.90 -2.48
CA VAL A 774 -4.10 -43.76 -3.94
C VAL A 774 -3.75 -45.09 -4.62
N VAL A 775 -2.61 -45.68 -4.25
CA VAL A 775 -2.13 -46.93 -4.86
C VAL A 775 -3.11 -48.08 -4.60
N ARG A 776 -3.70 -48.17 -3.39
CA ARG A 776 -4.76 -49.15 -3.09
C ARG A 776 -6.00 -48.97 -3.97
N ARG A 777 -6.39 -47.73 -4.23
CA ARG A 777 -7.53 -47.40 -5.10
C ARG A 777 -7.26 -47.75 -6.55
N GLU A 778 -6.10 -47.39 -7.09
CA GLU A 778 -5.68 -47.70 -8.47
C GLU A 778 -5.56 -49.21 -8.68
N ALA A 779 -4.96 -49.94 -7.72
CA ALA A 779 -4.89 -51.40 -7.76
C ALA A 779 -6.28 -52.07 -7.70
N ALA A 780 -7.25 -51.45 -7.02
CA ALA A 780 -8.64 -51.90 -7.03
C ALA A 780 -9.36 -51.59 -8.35
N GLN A 781 -9.03 -50.46 -9.00
CA GLN A 781 -9.56 -50.08 -10.31
C GLN A 781 -8.95 -50.89 -11.46
N ALA A 782 -7.72 -51.37 -11.36
CA ALA A 782 -7.11 -52.29 -12.33
C ALA A 782 -7.85 -53.65 -12.45
N LYS A 783 -8.75 -53.96 -11.51
CA LYS A 783 -9.69 -55.10 -11.60
C LYS A 783 -10.95 -54.79 -12.42
N VAL A 784 -11.14 -53.53 -12.83
CA VAL A 784 -12.18 -53.07 -13.74
C VAL A 784 -11.59 -53.08 -15.16
N MET A 785 -12.13 -53.91 -16.04
CA MET A 785 -11.68 -54.01 -17.43
C MET A 785 -11.89 -52.67 -18.15
N HIS A 786 -10.80 -51.97 -18.50
CA HIS A 786 -10.81 -50.86 -19.44
C HIS A 786 -10.81 -51.44 -20.87
N PHE A 787 -11.89 -51.17 -21.61
CA PHE A 787 -12.02 -51.50 -23.03
C PHE A 787 -11.51 -50.38 -23.92
#